data_AF-A0AA88XBE7-F1
#
_entry.id   AF-A0AA88XBE7-F1
#
_cell.length_a   1.000
_cell.length_b   1.000
_cell.length_c   1.000
_cell.angle_alpha   90.00
_cell.angle_beta   90.00
_cell.angle_gamma   90.00
#
_symmetry.space_group_name_H-M   'P 1'
#
loop_
_entity.id
_entity.type
_entity.pdbx_description
1 polymer ?
#
loop_
_entity_poly.entity_id
_entity_poly.type
_entity_poly.pdbx_seq_one_letter_code
_entity_poly.pdbx_strand_id
1 'polypeptide(L)'
;MEVVKLFFTLTGLFFIPVESKYIAYNTSQVPDKINVHLVPHSHDDVGWLKTVDQYYVGILRAVVETAERSPSGKSQGACQLCRNNLLVFSIIILQIFTGIFPRHYDPPDGFTFEINDESPPIQDDALLFDYNVQERVNNFVAAAIVQDGRINALYSTLSIYTNAKYAANEYWPLKAGDFFPRVLYADRENAYWTGYFTSRPAFKGYVRTMSAYYLAARQLEFFKGRSSSGPNTDALADALAISQHHDAVSGTQRQHVAADYAMRISMGYTEAEKMVASSLAFLTESRSSAGHCPLLNISYCPPSEAALSNGKSLVVVVYNPLGWKREEVVRIPVSSHAIIVLDSGGREIESQLLPLSNASLSTRSYHVKAYLGRSPSGSPNYWLAFSASVPPLGFSTYTVSSVKPTDASSTMSRVYTSEGSIDRTVEVGQGNLKLLYSADEGKLTHYVNSRSLVTASAEQSYSYYSGYNGTDRENQGSGAYVFRPNGTYPIGSKGQVAVTVLRGPVVDEVHKQLNPWIFQVTRVYKGKEHAEIEFNIGPIPVEDGVGKEITTQLTTALKSNKTFYTDSNGRDFIKRADKGNAILQVRDYRADWDVQLQQPIAGNYYPINLGIYLEDETMELSVLVDRAVGGSSLVDGQIELMLHRRLLRDDSRGVGEALNEEVCVLDECKGLMVQGKFYVRIDPLGEGSKWRRTFGQEIYSPLLLAFTEQDGNTWTSSHVPTFSAIEPSYSLPSNIAVLTLQELKGGKALLRLAHLYETGEDKDYSVMTSVELKKLFPNKKITKVTEMNLSANQERAEMEKKRLVWKVKGSSEEAMVTRGGPVDPGKLVVELAPMEIRTFFIDFDHLEKI
;
A
#
# COMPACT_ATOMS: atom_id res chain seq x y z
N MET A 1 -63.46 -45.33 -21.66
CA MET A 1 -63.45 -46.75 -21.23
C MET A 1 -62.21 -47.37 -21.85
N GLU A 2 -61.31 -47.86 -21.00
CA GLU A 2 -60.13 -48.69 -21.30
C GLU A 2 -59.11 -48.22 -22.37
N VAL A 3 -58.11 -47.39 -22.00
CA VAL A 3 -56.64 -47.57 -22.23
C VAL A 3 -55.80 -46.59 -21.35
N VAL A 4 -56.20 -46.25 -20.11
CA VAL A 4 -55.45 -45.26 -19.27
C VAL A 4 -55.15 -45.78 -17.86
N LYS A 5 -55.02 -47.10 -17.68
CA LYS A 5 -54.78 -47.69 -16.34
C LYS A 5 -53.64 -48.70 -16.23
N LEU A 6 -52.69 -48.74 -17.19
CA LEU A 6 -51.59 -49.72 -17.16
C LEU A 6 -50.17 -49.14 -17.29
N PHE A 7 -49.95 -47.88 -16.92
CA PHE A 7 -48.61 -47.26 -16.94
C PHE A 7 -48.28 -46.46 -15.67
N PHE A 8 -48.89 -46.80 -14.53
CA PHE A 8 -48.66 -46.10 -13.25
C PHE A 8 -48.22 -47.01 -12.09
N THR A 9 -47.69 -48.19 -12.39
CA THR A 9 -47.18 -49.12 -11.37
C THR A 9 -45.93 -49.83 -11.88
N LEU A 10 -44.78 -49.14 -11.92
CA LEU A 10 -43.45 -49.70 -11.63
C LEU A 10 -42.32 -48.64 -11.73
N THR A 11 -42.44 -47.55 -10.98
CA THR A 11 -41.28 -46.69 -10.64
C THR A 11 -41.33 -46.37 -9.16
N GLY A 12 -41.14 -47.41 -8.34
CA GLY A 12 -40.72 -47.21 -6.96
C GLY A 12 -39.31 -46.65 -6.98
N LEU A 13 -39.19 -45.32 -6.89
CA LEU A 13 -37.94 -44.68 -6.49
C LEU A 13 -37.57 -45.24 -5.11
N PHE A 14 -36.58 -46.13 -5.07
CA PHE A 14 -35.78 -46.33 -3.87
C PHE A 14 -34.99 -45.04 -3.64
N PHE A 15 -35.61 -44.06 -2.98
CA PHE A 15 -34.85 -43.09 -2.20
C PHE A 15 -34.27 -43.85 -1.01
N ILE A 16 -33.07 -44.39 -1.18
CA ILE A 16 -32.23 -44.72 -0.02
C ILE A 16 -31.82 -43.36 0.54
N PRO A 17 -32.24 -42.98 1.76
CA PRO A 17 -31.65 -41.84 2.41
C PRO A 17 -30.19 -42.21 2.69
N VAL A 18 -29.26 -41.64 1.92
CA VAL A 18 -27.85 -41.69 2.29
C VAL A 18 -27.72 -40.77 3.50
N GLU A 19 -27.89 -41.34 4.68
CA GLU A 19 -27.48 -40.70 5.94
C GLU A 19 -25.95 -40.52 5.87
N SER A 20 -25.48 -39.30 5.61
CA SER A 20 -24.07 -38.97 5.83
C SER A 20 -23.82 -38.92 7.34
N LYS A 21 -23.33 -40.04 7.88
CA LYS A 21 -22.79 -40.06 9.24
C LYS A 21 -21.45 -39.34 9.23
N TYR A 22 -21.27 -38.43 10.19
CA TYR A 22 -19.96 -37.88 10.51
C TYR A 22 -19.04 -39.05 10.92
N ILE A 23 -18.05 -39.37 10.09
CA ILE A 23 -17.00 -40.32 10.43
C ILE A 23 -15.86 -39.49 11.02
N ALA A 24 -15.61 -39.65 12.32
CA ALA A 24 -14.41 -39.09 12.94
C ALA A 24 -13.19 -39.78 12.30
N TYR A 25 -12.47 -39.08 11.43
CA TYR A 25 -11.27 -39.61 10.81
C TYR A 25 -10.19 -39.84 11.87
N ASN A 26 -9.57 -41.01 11.84
CA ASN A 26 -8.44 -41.30 12.72
C ASN A 26 -7.20 -40.51 12.24
N THR A 27 -6.94 -39.38 12.89
CA THR A 27 -5.75 -38.55 12.63
C THR A 27 -4.57 -38.91 13.55
N SER A 28 -4.63 -40.05 14.24
CA SER A 28 -3.57 -40.47 15.15
C SER A 28 -2.32 -40.88 14.37
N GLN A 29 -1.18 -40.37 14.84
CA GLN A 29 0.12 -40.81 14.35
C GLN A 29 0.36 -42.25 14.79
N VAL A 30 0.91 -43.06 13.88
CA VAL A 30 1.34 -44.41 14.19
C VAL A 30 2.85 -44.36 14.49
N PRO A 31 3.30 -44.72 15.71
CA PRO A 31 4.71 -44.90 16.00
C PRO A 31 5.34 -45.93 15.06
N ASP A 32 6.61 -45.76 14.70
CA ASP A 32 7.37 -46.66 13.81
C ASP A 32 6.90 -46.73 12.33
N LYS A 33 6.14 -45.73 11.88
CA LYS A 33 5.74 -45.53 10.47
C LYS A 33 5.99 -44.09 10.01
N ILE A 34 6.19 -43.91 8.70
CA ILE A 34 6.20 -42.57 8.10
C ILE A 34 4.77 -42.06 8.06
N ASN A 35 4.47 -40.99 8.81
CA ASN A 35 3.14 -40.38 8.83
C ASN A 35 3.05 -39.32 7.71
N VAL A 36 2.25 -39.61 6.68
CA VAL A 36 1.97 -38.72 5.54
C VAL A 36 0.68 -37.97 5.82
N HIS A 37 0.80 -36.64 5.89
CA HIS A 37 -0.31 -35.73 6.13
C HIS A 37 -0.89 -35.27 4.79
N LEU A 38 -2.09 -35.76 4.46
CA LEU A 38 -2.82 -35.38 3.26
C LEU A 38 -3.63 -34.11 3.53
N VAL A 39 -3.23 -33.00 2.93
CA VAL A 39 -3.95 -31.73 3.01
C VAL A 39 -4.61 -31.46 1.66
N PRO A 40 -5.92 -31.68 1.51
CA PRO A 40 -6.62 -31.35 0.28
C PRO A 40 -6.63 -29.84 0.06
N HIS A 41 -6.41 -29.42 -1.18
CA HIS A 41 -6.37 -28.03 -1.62
C HIS A 41 -7.28 -27.86 -2.84
N SER A 42 -7.94 -26.70 -2.93
CA SER A 42 -8.74 -26.29 -4.09
C SER A 42 -8.28 -24.92 -4.57
N HIS A 43 -8.25 -24.71 -5.89
CA HIS A 43 -7.90 -23.42 -6.51
C HIS A 43 -9.00 -22.35 -6.35
N ASP A 44 -10.22 -22.74 -5.98
CA ASP A 44 -11.17 -21.81 -5.41
C ASP A 44 -10.72 -21.51 -3.96
N ASP A 45 -10.23 -20.29 -3.71
CA ASP A 45 -9.66 -19.75 -2.46
C ASP A 45 -10.51 -19.92 -1.17
N VAL A 46 -11.63 -20.64 -1.25
CA VAL A 46 -12.44 -21.09 -0.10
C VAL A 46 -11.86 -22.33 0.62
N GLY A 47 -10.88 -23.02 0.02
CA GLY A 47 -10.26 -24.24 0.58
C GLY A 47 -9.58 -24.08 1.94
N TRP A 48 -9.45 -22.86 2.44
CA TRP A 48 -8.85 -22.53 3.74
C TRP A 48 -9.89 -22.35 4.86
N LEU A 49 -11.18 -22.24 4.50
CA LEU A 49 -12.29 -21.93 5.41
C LEU A 49 -13.22 -23.11 5.70
N LYS A 50 -13.11 -24.20 4.92
CA LYS A 50 -14.01 -25.35 4.98
C LYS A 50 -13.23 -26.67 5.01
N THR A 51 -13.65 -27.62 5.85
CA THR A 51 -13.19 -29.01 5.75
C THR A 51 -13.70 -29.66 4.45
N VAL A 52 -13.12 -30.80 4.03
CA VAL A 52 -13.60 -31.58 2.87
C VAL A 52 -15.11 -31.80 2.94
N ASP A 53 -15.62 -32.19 4.11
CA ASP A 53 -17.06 -32.39 4.33
C ASP A 53 -17.87 -31.11 4.16
N GLN A 54 -17.37 -29.97 4.64
CA GLN A 54 -18.04 -28.67 4.51
C GLN A 54 -18.05 -28.16 3.06
N TYR A 55 -17.02 -28.49 2.29
CA TYR A 55 -16.92 -28.19 0.86
C TYR A 55 -17.89 -29.07 0.06
N TYR A 56 -17.80 -30.39 0.25
CA TYR A 56 -18.59 -31.39 -0.48
C TYR A 56 -20.10 -31.28 -0.18
N VAL A 57 -20.48 -31.08 1.09
CA VAL A 57 -21.90 -30.90 1.48
C VAL A 57 -22.43 -29.53 1.07
N GLY A 58 -21.58 -28.49 1.06
CA GLY A 58 -21.95 -27.15 0.62
C GLY A 58 -22.29 -27.07 -0.87
N ILE A 59 -21.51 -27.76 -1.72
CA ILE A 59 -21.75 -27.84 -3.16
C ILE A 59 -22.99 -28.70 -3.47
N LEU A 60 -23.20 -29.81 -2.75
CA LEU A 60 -24.41 -30.63 -2.96
C LEU A 60 -25.69 -29.84 -2.68
N ARG A 61 -25.69 -28.97 -1.65
CA ARG A 61 -26.82 -28.07 -1.38
C ARG A 61 -27.01 -27.01 -2.47
N ALA A 62 -25.93 -26.46 -3.02
CA ALA A 62 -26.01 -25.46 -4.09
C ALA A 62 -26.52 -26.05 -5.40
N VAL A 63 -26.15 -27.30 -5.73
CA VAL A 63 -26.63 -28.03 -6.92
C VAL A 63 -28.11 -28.41 -6.79
N VAL A 64 -28.57 -28.75 -5.58
CA VAL A 64 -30.00 -29.01 -5.31
C VAL A 64 -30.82 -27.71 -5.32
N GLU A 65 -30.30 -26.60 -4.77
CA GLU A 65 -31.02 -25.31 -4.78
C GLU A 65 -31.06 -24.62 -6.16
N THR A 66 -30.12 -24.92 -7.06
CA THR A 66 -30.16 -24.44 -8.45
C THR A 66 -31.10 -25.22 -9.35
N ALA A 67 -31.51 -26.43 -8.95
CA ALA A 67 -32.54 -27.20 -9.64
C ALA A 67 -33.98 -26.77 -9.29
N GLU A 68 -34.20 -25.93 -8.27
CA GLU A 68 -35.55 -25.61 -7.75
C GLU A 68 -35.92 -24.11 -7.68
N ARG A 69 -35.39 -23.23 -8.54
CA ARG A 69 -35.84 -21.82 -8.55
C ARG A 69 -36.67 -21.40 -9.76
N SER A 70 -37.97 -21.25 -9.51
CA SER A 70 -38.74 -20.04 -9.87
C SER A 70 -39.89 -19.82 -8.86
N PRO A 71 -40.53 -18.64 -8.76
CA PRO A 71 -40.09 -17.53 -7.91
C PRO A 71 -41.13 -17.19 -6.83
N SER A 72 -40.72 -17.02 -5.57
CA SER A 72 -41.48 -16.21 -4.59
C SER A 72 -40.60 -15.84 -3.38
N GLY A 73 -40.96 -14.72 -2.75
CA GLY A 73 -40.06 -13.92 -1.93
C GLY A 73 -39.83 -14.34 -0.47
N LYS A 74 -38.78 -13.72 0.08
CA LYS A 74 -38.45 -13.46 1.50
C LYS A 74 -38.03 -14.62 2.43
N SER A 75 -36.77 -14.54 2.87
CA SER A 75 -36.30 -14.40 4.28
C SER A 75 -34.76 -14.58 4.30
N GLN A 76 -33.94 -13.59 4.67
CA GLN A 76 -33.51 -13.20 6.02
C GLN A 76 -33.15 -14.36 6.96
N GLY A 77 -31.84 -14.52 7.25
CA GLY A 77 -31.36 -15.07 8.52
C GLY A 77 -30.16 -16.02 8.44
N ALA A 78 -29.10 -15.65 9.18
CA ALA A 78 -28.04 -16.51 9.71
C ALA A 78 -26.89 -16.97 8.79
N CYS A 79 -25.83 -16.16 8.71
CA CYS A 79 -24.46 -16.68 8.73
C CYS A 79 -23.67 -15.92 9.81
N GLN A 80 -23.76 -16.43 11.04
CA GLN A 80 -23.19 -15.84 12.25
C GLN A 80 -21.91 -16.58 12.71
N LEU A 81 -21.21 -17.24 11.78
CA LEU A 81 -19.97 -17.96 12.05
C LEU A 81 -18.87 -17.66 11.01
N CYS A 82 -18.83 -16.45 10.45
CA CYS A 82 -17.64 -15.93 9.78
C CYS A 82 -16.74 -15.19 10.78
N ARG A 83 -16.25 -15.93 11.78
CA ARG A 83 -15.19 -15.48 12.68
C ARG A 83 -14.38 -16.71 13.05
N ASN A 84 -13.37 -17.03 12.26
CA ASN A 84 -12.09 -17.55 12.75
C ASN A 84 -11.14 -17.74 11.57
N ASN A 85 -9.89 -17.40 11.81
CA ASN A 85 -8.72 -17.65 10.96
C ASN A 85 -8.45 -16.67 9.81
N LEU A 86 -8.33 -15.39 10.16
CA LEU A 86 -7.27 -14.56 9.57
C LEU A 86 -6.13 -14.45 10.60
N LEU A 87 -5.07 -15.22 10.38
CA LEU A 87 -3.77 -14.98 11.02
C LEU A 87 -3.11 -13.85 10.24
N VAL A 88 -3.15 -12.64 10.79
CA VAL A 88 -2.41 -11.48 10.28
C VAL A 88 -1.42 -11.06 11.35
N PHE A 89 -0.17 -10.95 10.91
CA PHE A 89 1.07 -10.96 11.67
C PHE A 89 1.24 -9.77 12.60
N SER A 90 1.34 -10.03 13.91
CA SER A 90 1.88 -9.08 14.87
C SER A 90 3.38 -8.94 14.62
N ILE A 91 3.79 -7.85 13.98
CA ILE A 91 5.21 -7.53 13.73
C ILE A 91 5.76 -6.87 15.00
N ILE A 92 6.29 -7.73 15.87
CA ILE A 92 7.63 -7.68 16.50
C ILE A 92 7.93 -9.02 17.13
N ILE A 93 9.07 -9.58 16.72
CA ILE A 93 9.79 -10.69 17.36
C ILE A 93 8.84 -11.77 17.92
N LEU A 94 8.06 -12.34 17.01
CA LEU A 94 7.32 -13.57 17.22
C LEU A 94 7.88 -14.58 16.23
N GLN A 95 8.70 -15.50 16.72
CA GLN A 95 9.15 -16.65 15.96
C GLN A 95 7.92 -17.43 15.45
N ILE A 96 7.91 -17.77 14.17
CA ILE A 96 6.89 -18.60 13.54
C ILE A 96 7.57 -19.81 12.90
N PHE A 97 6.88 -20.95 12.91
CA PHE A 97 7.31 -22.11 12.15
C PHE A 97 6.99 -21.89 10.67
N THR A 98 8.03 -21.82 9.83
CA THR A 98 7.89 -21.61 8.39
C THR A 98 8.24 -22.90 7.65
N GLY A 99 7.25 -23.49 6.99
CA GLY A 99 7.44 -24.60 6.05
C GLY A 99 7.54 -24.08 4.62
N ILE A 100 8.54 -24.51 3.88
CA ILE A 100 8.69 -24.23 2.45
C ILE A 100 8.44 -25.54 1.72
N PHE A 101 7.49 -25.56 0.78
CA PHE A 101 7.23 -26.77 0.01
C PHE A 101 8.41 -27.11 -0.90
N PRO A 102 8.73 -28.41 -1.10
CA PRO A 102 9.91 -28.80 -1.88
C PRO A 102 9.86 -28.43 -3.36
N ARG A 103 8.66 -28.34 -3.97
CA ARG A 103 8.46 -28.08 -5.40
C ARG A 103 7.39 -27.02 -5.64
N HIS A 104 6.13 -27.41 -5.51
CA HIS A 104 4.96 -26.55 -5.70
C HIS A 104 3.95 -26.85 -4.60
N TYR A 105 2.84 -26.11 -4.56
CA TYR A 105 1.70 -26.43 -3.70
C TYR A 105 0.76 -27.48 -4.32
N ASP A 106 1.09 -27.98 -5.51
CA ASP A 106 0.34 -29.03 -6.21
C ASP A 106 0.58 -30.41 -5.58
N PRO A 107 -0.38 -31.34 -5.75
CA PRO A 107 -0.13 -32.73 -5.42
C PRO A 107 1.05 -33.29 -6.24
N PRO A 108 1.65 -34.41 -5.78
CA PRO A 108 2.61 -35.15 -6.60
C PRO A 108 2.01 -35.54 -7.96
N ASP A 109 2.88 -35.68 -8.97
CA ASP A 109 2.45 -35.99 -10.33
C ASP A 109 1.57 -37.25 -10.38
N GLY A 110 0.42 -37.17 -11.07
CA GLY A 110 -0.55 -38.26 -11.18
C GLY A 110 -1.47 -38.43 -9.97
N PHE A 111 -1.49 -37.48 -9.02
CA PHE A 111 -2.42 -37.41 -7.89
C PHE A 111 -3.29 -36.15 -7.92
N THR A 112 -3.52 -35.59 -9.11
CA THR A 112 -4.48 -34.51 -9.32
C THR A 112 -5.87 -35.13 -9.52
N PHE A 113 -6.82 -34.82 -8.66
CA PHE A 113 -8.18 -35.38 -8.72
C PHE A 113 -9.22 -34.30 -9.07
N GLU A 114 -8.84 -33.38 -9.94
CA GLU A 114 -9.74 -32.37 -10.48
C GLU A 114 -10.67 -32.99 -11.54
N ILE A 115 -11.86 -32.41 -11.74
CA ILE A 115 -12.82 -32.98 -12.68
C ILE A 115 -12.26 -32.89 -14.12
N ASN A 116 -12.28 -34.03 -14.84
CA ASN A 116 -11.69 -34.18 -16.18
C ASN A 116 -10.15 -34.13 -16.26
N ASP A 117 -9.45 -34.28 -15.13
CA ASP A 117 -8.01 -34.48 -15.16
C ASP A 117 -7.65 -35.85 -15.79
N GLU A 118 -6.48 -35.94 -16.43
CA GLU A 118 -6.01 -37.19 -17.04
C GLU A 118 -5.47 -38.20 -16.00
N SER A 119 -5.33 -37.80 -14.74
CA SER A 119 -4.85 -38.68 -13.68
C SER A 119 -5.73 -39.92 -13.53
N PRO A 120 -5.14 -41.12 -13.45
CA PRO A 120 -5.92 -42.35 -13.41
C PRO A 120 -6.71 -42.46 -12.09
N PRO A 121 -8.00 -42.83 -12.14
CA PRO A 121 -8.79 -43.08 -10.94
C PRO A 121 -8.22 -44.27 -10.15
N ILE A 122 -8.49 -44.31 -8.86
CA ILE A 122 -8.22 -45.51 -8.06
C ILE A 122 -9.39 -46.46 -8.29
N GLN A 123 -9.12 -47.55 -8.99
CA GLN A 123 -10.11 -48.58 -9.32
C GLN A 123 -9.89 -49.80 -8.42
N ASP A 124 -10.72 -49.93 -7.40
CA ASP A 124 -10.70 -50.97 -6.38
C ASP A 124 -11.78 -52.06 -6.52
N ASP A 125 -12.68 -51.94 -7.50
CA ASP A 125 -13.70 -52.94 -7.81
C ASP A 125 -13.11 -54.08 -8.65
N ALA A 126 -12.96 -55.25 -8.04
CA ALA A 126 -12.45 -56.45 -8.72
C ALA A 126 -13.36 -56.96 -9.87
N LEU A 127 -14.59 -56.44 -10.01
CA LEU A 127 -15.53 -56.80 -11.07
C LEU A 127 -15.39 -55.94 -12.33
N LEU A 128 -14.69 -54.81 -12.26
CA LEU A 128 -14.43 -53.91 -13.39
C LEU A 128 -13.02 -54.14 -13.95
N PHE A 129 -12.84 -53.85 -15.24
CA PHE A 129 -11.52 -53.89 -15.87
C PHE A 129 -10.61 -52.80 -15.27
N ASP A 130 -9.30 -52.96 -15.48
CA ASP A 130 -8.27 -51.99 -15.08
C ASP A 130 -8.12 -51.78 -13.55
N TYR A 131 -8.22 -52.86 -12.77
CA TYR A 131 -7.89 -52.86 -11.33
C TYR A 131 -6.45 -52.39 -11.10
N ASN A 132 -6.27 -51.27 -10.41
CA ASN A 132 -4.98 -50.58 -10.32
C ASN A 132 -4.54 -50.21 -8.88
N VAL A 133 -5.22 -50.72 -7.85
CA VAL A 133 -4.94 -50.38 -6.44
C VAL A 133 -3.48 -50.56 -6.06
N GLN A 134 -2.87 -51.70 -6.40
CA GLN A 134 -1.47 -51.97 -6.03
C GLN A 134 -0.50 -50.99 -6.70
N GLU A 135 -0.74 -50.65 -7.97
CA GLU A 135 0.06 -49.68 -8.72
C GLU A 135 -0.08 -48.28 -8.09
N ARG A 136 -1.31 -47.85 -7.79
CA ARG A 136 -1.58 -46.53 -7.20
C ARG A 136 -0.99 -46.40 -5.80
N VAL A 137 -1.06 -47.45 -4.98
CA VAL A 137 -0.39 -47.49 -3.67
C VAL A 137 1.13 -47.42 -3.82
N ASN A 138 1.71 -48.15 -4.78
CA ASN A 138 3.15 -48.09 -5.03
C ASN A 138 3.59 -46.69 -5.51
N ASN A 139 2.81 -46.05 -6.39
CA ASN A 139 3.06 -44.69 -6.86
C ASN A 139 2.98 -43.68 -5.70
N PHE A 140 2.01 -43.84 -4.80
CA PHE A 140 1.87 -42.98 -3.62
C PHE A 140 3.02 -43.16 -2.64
N VAL A 141 3.42 -44.41 -2.40
CA VAL A 141 4.57 -44.76 -1.56
C VAL A 141 5.85 -44.18 -2.18
N ALA A 142 6.05 -44.30 -3.49
CA ALA A 142 7.19 -43.74 -4.20
C ALA A 142 7.24 -42.20 -4.13
N ALA A 143 6.07 -41.53 -4.22
CA ALA A 143 5.99 -40.08 -4.05
C ALA A 143 6.28 -39.62 -2.62
N ALA A 144 5.92 -40.44 -1.62
CA ALA A 144 6.11 -40.14 -0.20
C ALA A 144 7.49 -40.57 0.34
N ILE A 145 8.19 -41.49 -0.32
CA ILE A 145 9.47 -42.06 0.13
C ILE A 145 10.64 -41.55 -0.72
N VAL A 146 11.55 -40.82 -0.06
CA VAL A 146 12.99 -40.85 -0.36
C VAL A 146 13.74 -41.78 0.63
N GLN A 147 13.13 -42.20 1.74
CA GLN A 147 13.71 -43.17 2.68
C GLN A 147 12.67 -44.18 3.23
N ASP A 148 13.11 -45.43 3.28
CA ASP A 148 12.47 -46.72 3.60
C ASP A 148 11.35 -46.74 4.68
N GLY A 149 10.37 -47.65 4.50
CA GLY A 149 9.46 -48.12 5.57
C GLY A 149 7.96 -47.80 5.44
N ARG A 150 7.14 -48.70 6.01
CA ARG A 150 5.65 -48.70 6.04
C ARG A 150 5.06 -47.31 6.34
N ILE A 151 4.18 -46.84 5.47
CA ILE A 151 3.56 -45.49 5.54
C ILE A 151 2.21 -45.55 6.28
N ASN A 152 1.87 -44.46 6.97
CA ASN A 152 0.54 -44.15 7.47
C ASN A 152 0.07 -42.84 6.83
N ALA A 153 -0.93 -42.88 5.95
CA ALA A 153 -1.51 -41.67 5.37
C ALA A 153 -2.76 -41.26 6.15
N LEU A 154 -2.87 -39.97 6.49
CA LEU A 154 -4.02 -39.43 7.21
C LEU A 154 -4.44 -38.08 6.63
N TYR A 155 -5.74 -37.84 6.56
CA TYR A 155 -6.25 -36.50 6.28
C TYR A 155 -5.84 -35.55 7.40
N SER A 156 -5.29 -34.41 7.02
CA SER A 156 -4.68 -33.47 7.93
C SER A 156 -5.01 -32.04 7.53
N THR A 157 -4.73 -31.14 8.45
CA THR A 157 -4.63 -29.71 8.20
C THR A 157 -3.21 -29.25 8.50
N LEU A 158 -2.86 -28.05 8.06
CA LEU A 158 -1.56 -27.45 8.38
C LEU A 158 -1.35 -27.30 9.89
N SER A 159 -2.41 -27.03 10.67
CA SER A 159 -2.31 -26.93 12.14
C SER A 159 -1.98 -28.27 12.80
N ILE A 160 -2.58 -29.37 12.33
CA ILE A 160 -2.26 -30.73 12.80
C ILE A 160 -0.82 -31.09 12.45
N TYR A 161 -0.36 -30.75 11.23
CA TYR A 161 1.02 -30.94 10.81
C TYR A 161 2.02 -30.13 11.67
N THR A 162 1.73 -28.86 11.95
CA THR A 162 2.58 -28.03 12.82
C THR A 162 2.61 -28.57 14.25
N ASN A 163 1.48 -29.01 14.81
CA ASN A 163 1.45 -29.65 16.13
C ASN A 163 2.25 -30.95 16.16
N ALA A 164 2.21 -31.75 15.08
CA ALA A 164 3.04 -32.93 14.92
C ALA A 164 4.54 -32.58 14.93
N LYS A 165 4.96 -31.55 14.19
CA LYS A 165 6.34 -31.06 14.18
C LYS A 165 6.78 -30.49 15.53
N TYR A 166 5.88 -29.87 16.26
CA TYR A 166 6.15 -29.40 17.61
C TYR A 166 6.38 -30.56 18.59
N ALA A 167 5.51 -31.57 18.53
CA ALA A 167 5.59 -32.77 19.36
C ALA A 167 6.85 -33.62 19.08
N ALA A 168 7.42 -33.54 17.87
CA ALA A 168 8.67 -34.20 17.51
C ALA A 168 9.88 -33.71 18.34
N ASN A 169 9.79 -32.54 18.99
CA ASN A 169 10.79 -32.04 19.93
C ASN A 169 12.22 -31.87 19.35
N GLU A 170 12.29 -31.58 18.05
CA GLU A 170 13.55 -31.39 17.29
C GLU A 170 14.08 -29.95 17.40
N TYR A 171 15.36 -29.76 17.03
CA TYR A 171 15.97 -28.44 16.89
C TYR A 171 15.86 -27.92 15.46
N TRP A 172 15.26 -26.75 15.30
CA TRP A 172 15.01 -26.12 14.00
C TRP A 172 16.08 -25.06 13.67
N PRO A 173 16.46 -24.88 12.39
CA PRO A 173 17.36 -23.80 11.99
C PRO A 173 16.66 -22.44 12.12
N LEU A 174 17.42 -21.42 12.54
CA LEU A 174 16.94 -20.04 12.58
C LEU A 174 17.00 -19.43 11.18
N LYS A 175 15.89 -18.82 10.73
CA LYS A 175 15.87 -17.93 9.57
C LYS A 175 15.60 -16.50 10.05
N ALA A 176 16.54 -15.61 9.78
CA ALA A 176 16.39 -14.16 9.99
C ALA A 176 16.34 -13.41 8.65
N GLY A 177 15.79 -12.19 8.66
CA GLY A 177 15.55 -11.37 7.47
C GLY A 177 14.33 -11.82 6.66
N ASP A 178 14.28 -11.43 5.39
CA ASP A 178 13.19 -11.79 4.48
C ASP A 178 13.59 -12.87 3.47
N PHE A 179 12.64 -13.17 2.59
CA PHE A 179 12.81 -14.05 1.42
C PHE A 179 12.80 -13.23 0.12
N PHE A 180 13.23 -11.97 0.12
CA PHE A 180 13.34 -11.17 -1.10
C PHE A 180 14.79 -10.96 -1.53
N PRO A 181 15.08 -10.85 -2.84
CA PRO A 181 14.41 -11.54 -3.94
C PRO A 181 14.88 -13.00 -3.88
N ARG A 182 14.15 -13.88 -3.21
CA ARG A 182 14.49 -15.31 -3.18
C ARG A 182 14.37 -15.90 -4.59
N VAL A 183 15.36 -16.72 -4.91
CA VAL A 183 15.51 -17.61 -6.08
C VAL A 183 14.45 -18.73 -6.16
N LEU A 184 13.41 -18.76 -5.31
CA LEU A 184 12.29 -19.70 -5.49
C LEU A 184 11.29 -19.23 -6.54
N TYR A 185 11.35 -17.95 -6.93
CA TYR A 185 10.62 -17.44 -8.08
C TYR A 185 11.52 -17.28 -9.31
N ALA A 186 12.80 -17.62 -9.22
CA ALA A 186 13.60 -17.90 -10.39
C ALA A 186 13.36 -19.36 -10.78
N ASP A 187 12.14 -19.68 -11.23
CA ASP A 187 11.79 -21.02 -11.77
C ASP A 187 12.78 -21.44 -12.87
N ARG A 188 13.49 -20.46 -13.44
CA ARG A 188 14.57 -20.55 -14.41
C ARG A 188 15.66 -19.53 -14.09
N GLU A 189 16.87 -19.82 -14.54
CA GLU A 189 18.10 -19.03 -14.29
C GLU A 189 17.97 -17.51 -14.60
N ASN A 190 17.18 -17.14 -15.61
CA ASN A 190 16.98 -15.75 -16.07
C ASN A 190 15.61 -15.14 -15.74
N ALA A 191 14.89 -15.65 -14.73
CA ALA A 191 13.51 -15.25 -14.42
C ALA A 191 13.35 -14.60 -13.04
N TYR A 192 13.94 -13.43 -12.79
CA TYR A 192 13.77 -12.73 -11.51
C TYR A 192 12.43 -12.00 -11.45
N TRP A 193 11.58 -12.36 -10.48
CA TRP A 193 10.28 -11.72 -10.25
C TRP A 193 10.45 -10.43 -9.45
N THR A 194 11.10 -9.45 -10.07
CA THR A 194 11.28 -8.11 -9.50
C THR A 194 10.57 -7.03 -10.31
N GLY A 195 9.95 -7.42 -11.43
CA GLY A 195 9.17 -6.52 -12.28
C GLY A 195 7.85 -6.09 -11.64
N TYR A 196 7.17 -7.00 -10.95
CA TYR A 196 5.89 -6.70 -10.28
C TYR A 196 6.01 -5.70 -9.11
N PHE A 197 7.22 -5.37 -8.68
CA PHE A 197 7.41 -4.27 -7.73
C PHE A 197 6.93 -2.94 -8.31
N THR A 198 7.06 -2.74 -9.62
CA THR A 198 6.63 -1.52 -10.33
C THR A 198 5.47 -1.74 -11.32
N SER A 199 5.12 -2.97 -11.70
CA SER A 199 3.99 -3.23 -12.63
C SER A 199 2.68 -2.56 -12.18
N ARG A 200 1.97 -1.91 -13.10
CA ARG A 200 0.74 -1.13 -12.83
C ARG A 200 0.92 -0.05 -11.74
N PRO A 201 1.87 0.88 -11.90
CA PRO A 201 2.20 1.85 -10.85
C PRO A 201 1.05 2.85 -10.57
N ALA A 202 0.14 3.07 -11.52
CA ALA A 202 -1.07 3.87 -11.29
C ALA A 202 -2.01 3.19 -10.27
N PHE A 203 -2.23 1.88 -10.41
CA PHE A 203 -3.08 1.11 -9.50
C PHE A 203 -2.45 1.02 -8.10
N LYS A 204 -1.13 0.80 -7.99
CA LYS A 204 -0.41 0.83 -6.70
C LYS A 204 -0.57 2.17 -5.97
N GLY A 205 -0.45 3.28 -6.70
CA GLY A 205 -0.71 4.63 -6.17
C GLY A 205 -2.16 4.84 -5.73
N TYR A 206 -3.12 4.30 -6.49
CA TYR A 206 -4.54 4.36 -6.15
C TYR A 206 -4.86 3.60 -4.87
N VAL A 207 -4.34 2.38 -4.69
CA VAL A 207 -4.48 1.58 -3.45
C VAL A 207 -3.91 2.33 -2.25
N ARG A 208 -2.72 2.93 -2.36
CA ARG A 208 -2.11 3.72 -1.26
C ARG A 208 -2.97 4.92 -0.88
N THR A 209 -3.41 5.69 -1.88
CA THR A 209 -4.24 6.90 -1.67
C THR A 209 -5.58 6.54 -1.00
N MET A 210 -6.20 5.45 -1.44
CA MET A 210 -7.50 5.01 -0.92
C MET A 210 -7.37 4.36 0.47
N SER A 211 -6.25 3.70 0.77
CA SER A 211 -5.93 3.23 2.12
C SER A 211 -5.81 4.38 3.11
N ALA A 212 -5.13 5.47 2.71
CA ALA A 212 -5.02 6.69 3.50
C ALA A 212 -6.40 7.34 3.75
N TYR A 213 -7.19 7.46 2.68
CA TYR A 213 -8.54 7.99 2.76
C TYR A 213 -9.43 7.15 3.69
N TYR A 214 -9.33 5.82 3.60
CA TYR A 214 -10.07 4.89 4.45
C TYR A 214 -9.68 5.00 5.94
N LEU A 215 -8.42 5.31 6.26
CA LEU A 215 -8.00 5.60 7.63
C LEU A 215 -8.68 6.87 8.15
N ALA A 216 -8.64 7.96 7.38
CA ALA A 216 -9.29 9.22 7.75
C ALA A 216 -10.82 9.07 7.87
N ALA A 217 -11.44 8.35 6.94
CA ALA A 217 -12.89 8.09 6.94
C ALA A 217 -13.34 7.36 8.21
N ARG A 218 -12.62 6.33 8.65
CA ARG A 218 -12.96 5.59 9.90
C ARG A 218 -12.84 6.44 11.15
N GLN A 219 -11.86 7.35 11.21
CA GLN A 219 -11.73 8.29 12.31
C GLN A 219 -12.94 9.24 12.37
N LEU A 220 -13.32 9.82 11.22
CA LEU A 220 -14.48 10.71 11.12
C LEU A 220 -15.80 9.98 11.42
N GLU A 221 -15.93 8.71 11.00
CA GLU A 221 -17.07 7.85 11.33
C GLU A 221 -17.20 7.68 12.85
N PHE A 222 -16.08 7.39 13.52
CA PHE A 222 -16.04 7.25 14.98
C PHE A 222 -16.46 8.53 15.73
N PHE A 223 -16.12 9.72 15.22
CA PHE A 223 -16.50 10.98 15.87
C PHE A 223 -17.99 11.29 15.73
N LYS A 224 -18.59 10.97 14.58
CA LYS A 224 -20.04 11.13 14.35
C LYS A 224 -20.86 10.07 15.09
N GLY A 225 -20.38 8.83 15.12
CA GLY A 225 -21.12 7.67 15.56
C GLY A 225 -21.67 6.87 14.38
N ARG A 226 -21.41 5.56 14.38
CA ARG A 226 -21.83 4.64 13.31
C ARG A 226 -23.35 4.45 13.31
N SER A 227 -23.99 4.82 12.20
CA SER A 227 -25.43 4.61 11.99
C SER A 227 -25.68 3.29 11.25
N SER A 228 -26.65 2.48 11.72
CA SER A 228 -26.98 1.19 11.10
C SER A 228 -27.64 1.31 9.72
N SER A 229 -28.18 2.47 9.38
CA SER A 229 -28.91 2.77 8.13
C SER A 229 -28.22 3.80 7.23
N GLY A 230 -27.02 4.28 7.61
CA GLY A 230 -26.30 5.33 6.89
C GLY A 230 -25.21 4.79 5.94
N PRO A 231 -24.62 5.67 5.11
CA PRO A 231 -23.42 5.33 4.34
C PRO A 231 -22.31 4.89 5.30
N ASN A 232 -21.63 3.81 4.96
CA ASN A 232 -20.63 3.15 5.80
C ASN A 232 -19.29 3.03 5.07
N THR A 233 -18.24 2.72 5.81
CA THR A 233 -16.92 2.47 5.23
C THR A 233 -16.70 1.01 4.83
N ASP A 234 -17.70 0.13 4.96
CA ASP A 234 -17.54 -1.33 4.76
C ASP A 234 -17.29 -1.67 3.28
N ALA A 235 -17.93 -0.96 2.35
CA ALA A 235 -17.73 -1.18 0.91
C ALA A 235 -16.28 -0.88 0.47
N LEU A 236 -15.70 0.20 1.00
CA LEU A 236 -14.30 0.54 0.76
C LEU A 236 -13.35 -0.44 1.45
N ALA A 237 -13.72 -0.96 2.64
CA ALA A 237 -12.96 -1.98 3.34
C ALA A 237 -12.83 -3.27 2.52
N ASP A 238 -13.95 -3.75 1.94
CA ASP A 238 -13.97 -4.94 1.09
C ASP A 238 -13.13 -4.73 -0.18
N ALA A 239 -13.33 -3.61 -0.87
CA ALA A 239 -12.56 -3.28 -2.08
C ALA A 239 -11.04 -3.20 -1.80
N LEU A 240 -10.63 -2.56 -0.70
CA LEU A 240 -9.21 -2.47 -0.32
C LEU A 240 -8.64 -3.82 0.11
N ALA A 241 -9.43 -4.66 0.79
CA ALA A 241 -9.03 -6.01 1.18
C ALA A 241 -8.78 -6.90 -0.04
N ILE A 242 -9.71 -6.91 -1.00
CA ILE A 242 -9.55 -7.61 -2.29
C ILE A 242 -8.32 -7.06 -3.04
N SER A 243 -8.09 -5.75 -2.99
CA SER A 243 -6.93 -5.14 -3.66
C SER A 243 -5.58 -5.56 -3.07
N GLN A 244 -5.53 -6.14 -1.87
CA GLN A 244 -4.29 -6.71 -1.31
C GLN A 244 -4.00 -8.14 -1.82
N HIS A 245 -4.87 -8.72 -2.66
CA HIS A 245 -4.61 -9.98 -3.32
C HIS A 245 -3.28 -9.93 -4.09
N HIS A 246 -2.58 -11.07 -4.13
CA HIS A 246 -1.24 -11.17 -4.70
C HIS A 246 -1.18 -11.00 -6.23
N ASP A 247 -2.33 -10.97 -6.93
CA ASP A 247 -2.42 -10.53 -8.33
C ASP A 247 -3.06 -9.14 -8.51
N ALA A 248 -3.55 -8.53 -7.44
CA ALA A 248 -4.17 -7.20 -7.50
C ALA A 248 -3.11 -6.10 -7.41
N VAL A 249 -2.62 -5.78 -6.20
CA VAL A 249 -1.65 -4.70 -5.97
C VAL A 249 -0.27 -5.00 -6.56
N SER A 250 0.05 -6.28 -6.80
CA SER A 250 1.26 -6.69 -7.52
C SER A 250 1.27 -6.20 -8.98
N GLY A 251 0.09 -6.01 -9.59
CA GLY A 251 -0.04 -5.65 -10.99
C GLY A 251 0.09 -6.83 -11.96
N THR A 252 -0.17 -8.06 -11.50
CA THR A 252 0.01 -9.30 -12.24
C THR A 252 -1.29 -9.99 -12.69
N GLN A 253 -2.36 -9.22 -12.77
CA GLN A 253 -3.66 -9.62 -13.32
C GLN A 253 -3.81 -9.20 -14.79
N ARG A 254 -4.75 -9.83 -15.50
CA ARG A 254 -5.20 -9.40 -16.84
C ARG A 254 -5.81 -7.99 -16.80
N GLN A 255 -5.78 -7.29 -17.93
CA GLN A 255 -6.19 -5.88 -18.01
C GLN A 255 -7.64 -5.64 -17.55
N HIS A 256 -8.57 -6.51 -17.94
CA HIS A 256 -9.98 -6.38 -17.55
C HIS A 256 -10.20 -6.60 -16.04
N VAL A 257 -9.40 -7.47 -15.41
CA VAL A 257 -9.44 -7.69 -13.94
C VAL A 257 -8.85 -6.47 -13.21
N ALA A 258 -7.79 -5.87 -13.74
CA ALA A 258 -7.26 -4.61 -13.21
C ALA A 258 -8.33 -3.49 -13.25
N ALA A 259 -9.11 -3.42 -14.33
CA ALA A 259 -10.23 -2.50 -14.45
C ALA A 259 -11.36 -2.79 -13.44
N ASP A 260 -11.69 -4.06 -13.19
CA ASP A 260 -12.66 -4.46 -12.15
C ASP A 260 -12.20 -4.02 -10.74
N TYR A 261 -10.93 -4.23 -10.40
CA TYR A 261 -10.40 -3.77 -9.12
C TYR A 261 -10.47 -2.24 -8.97
N ALA A 262 -10.10 -1.49 -10.01
CA ALA A 262 -10.23 -0.03 -10.01
C ALA A 262 -11.69 0.43 -9.87
N MET A 263 -12.62 -0.27 -10.53
CA MET A 263 -14.06 -0.01 -10.42
C MET A 263 -14.57 -0.24 -8.99
N ARG A 264 -14.19 -1.35 -8.33
CA ARG A 264 -14.60 -1.66 -6.95
C ARG A 264 -14.11 -0.60 -5.96
N ILE A 265 -12.86 -0.17 -6.09
CA ILE A 265 -12.32 0.91 -5.23
C ILE A 265 -13.10 2.21 -5.45
N SER A 266 -13.42 2.56 -6.69
CA SER A 266 -14.21 3.76 -7.01
C SER A 266 -15.63 3.72 -6.42
N MET A 267 -16.30 2.56 -6.48
CA MET A 267 -17.60 2.35 -5.84
C MET A 267 -17.52 2.50 -4.32
N GLY A 268 -16.51 1.91 -3.69
CA GLY A 268 -16.26 2.03 -2.25
C GLY A 268 -15.95 3.48 -1.83
N TYR A 269 -15.14 4.19 -2.63
CA TYR A 269 -14.82 5.59 -2.41
C TYR A 269 -16.07 6.47 -2.43
N THR A 270 -16.97 6.28 -3.40
CA THR A 270 -18.21 7.08 -3.52
C THR A 270 -19.10 6.99 -2.27
N GLU A 271 -19.17 5.81 -1.65
CA GLU A 271 -19.93 5.64 -0.40
C GLU A 271 -19.18 6.22 0.82
N ALA A 272 -17.86 6.04 0.88
CA ALA A 272 -17.04 6.62 1.94
C ALA A 272 -17.04 8.16 1.88
N GLU A 273 -17.07 8.76 0.68
CA GLU A 273 -17.13 10.21 0.47
C GLU A 273 -18.41 10.81 1.02
N LYS A 274 -19.56 10.16 0.81
CA LYS A 274 -20.84 10.57 1.42
C LYS A 274 -20.77 10.51 2.95
N MET A 275 -20.14 9.47 3.50
CA MET A 275 -19.92 9.33 4.95
C MET A 275 -19.08 10.51 5.46
N VAL A 276 -17.89 10.73 4.89
CA VAL A 276 -16.96 11.79 5.27
C VAL A 276 -17.62 13.16 5.18
N ALA A 277 -18.29 13.48 4.08
CA ALA A 277 -19.00 14.74 3.90
C ALA A 277 -20.07 14.95 5.00
N SER A 278 -20.81 13.91 5.34
CA SER A 278 -21.82 13.96 6.40
C SER A 278 -21.21 14.11 7.81
N SER A 279 -20.03 13.53 8.06
CA SER A 279 -19.33 13.62 9.34
C SER A 279 -18.67 14.98 9.52
N LEU A 280 -18.08 15.54 8.46
CA LEU A 280 -17.55 16.90 8.48
C LEU A 280 -18.67 17.94 8.65
N ALA A 281 -19.82 17.77 7.96
CA ALA A 281 -20.99 18.61 8.17
C ALA A 281 -21.49 18.55 9.61
N PHE A 282 -21.56 17.36 10.21
CA PHE A 282 -21.93 17.20 11.62
C PHE A 282 -20.96 17.89 12.59
N LEU A 283 -19.65 17.73 12.38
CA LEU A 283 -18.63 18.32 13.26
C LEU A 283 -18.49 19.84 13.09
N THR A 284 -18.80 20.36 11.91
CA THR A 284 -18.81 21.81 11.65
C THR A 284 -20.15 22.45 12.01
N GLU A 285 -21.17 21.65 12.37
CA GLU A 285 -22.56 22.07 12.58
C GLU A 285 -23.22 22.66 11.32
N SER A 286 -22.72 22.31 10.14
CA SER A 286 -23.26 22.75 8.86
C SER A 286 -24.44 21.89 8.39
N ARG A 287 -25.42 22.54 7.75
CA ARG A 287 -26.50 21.87 7.01
C ARG A 287 -26.14 21.51 5.57
N SER A 288 -25.04 22.06 5.04
CA SER A 288 -24.57 21.79 3.68
C SER A 288 -23.50 20.70 3.66
N SER A 289 -23.64 19.75 2.74
CA SER A 289 -22.61 18.73 2.48
C SER A 289 -21.42 19.36 1.76
N ALA A 290 -20.21 19.16 2.31
CA ALA A 290 -18.98 19.59 1.66
C ALA A 290 -18.59 18.61 0.53
N GLY A 291 -18.17 19.15 -0.61
CA GLY A 291 -17.65 18.38 -1.74
C GLY A 291 -16.16 18.08 -1.57
N HIS A 292 -15.68 16.95 -2.11
CA HIS A 292 -14.26 16.61 -2.15
C HIS A 292 -13.75 16.64 -3.59
N CYS A 293 -12.43 16.80 -3.74
CA CYS A 293 -11.74 16.81 -5.03
C CYS A 293 -10.69 15.70 -5.10
N PRO A 294 -11.04 14.49 -5.57
CA PRO A 294 -10.08 13.38 -5.66
C PRO A 294 -9.05 13.55 -6.78
N LEU A 295 -9.30 14.42 -7.77
CA LEU A 295 -8.48 14.59 -8.99
C LEU A 295 -7.58 15.84 -8.96
N LEU A 296 -7.13 16.25 -7.77
CA LEU A 296 -6.18 17.36 -7.64
C LEU A 296 -4.84 17.07 -8.33
N ASN A 297 -4.44 15.80 -8.48
CA ASN A 297 -3.22 15.42 -9.21
C ASN A 297 -3.20 15.99 -10.66
N ILE A 298 -4.32 15.86 -11.37
CA ILE A 298 -4.52 16.39 -12.73
C ILE A 298 -5.10 17.80 -12.73
N SER A 299 -4.95 18.55 -11.63
CA SER A 299 -5.46 19.91 -11.45
C SER A 299 -6.98 20.04 -11.58
N TYR A 300 -7.77 18.98 -11.34
CA TYR A 300 -9.23 18.98 -11.48
C TYR A 300 -9.98 19.04 -10.15
N CYS A 301 -10.60 20.18 -9.88
CA CYS A 301 -11.46 20.42 -8.73
C CYS A 301 -12.58 21.41 -9.08
N PRO A 302 -13.77 20.93 -9.50
CA PRO A 302 -14.88 21.80 -9.88
C PRO A 302 -15.29 22.83 -8.81
N PRO A 303 -15.33 22.48 -7.49
CA PRO A 303 -15.62 23.44 -6.43
C PRO A 303 -14.65 24.63 -6.34
N SER A 304 -13.35 24.44 -6.64
CA SER A 304 -12.37 25.52 -6.56
C SER A 304 -12.20 26.30 -7.87
N GLU A 305 -12.63 25.70 -8.98
CA GLU A 305 -12.57 26.28 -10.32
C GLU A 305 -13.79 27.14 -10.66
N ALA A 306 -14.92 26.90 -9.99
CA ALA A 306 -16.12 27.70 -10.13
C ALA A 306 -15.80 29.18 -9.91
N ALA A 307 -16.24 30.03 -10.84
CA ALA A 307 -16.04 31.46 -10.71
C ALA A 307 -16.77 31.94 -9.45
N LEU A 308 -16.01 32.32 -8.43
CA LEU A 308 -16.54 32.90 -7.20
C LEU A 308 -17.43 34.08 -7.59
N SER A 309 -18.73 33.94 -7.38
CA SER A 309 -19.70 35.00 -7.65
C SER A 309 -19.35 36.20 -6.75
N ASN A 310 -19.52 37.44 -7.23
CA ASN A 310 -19.30 38.63 -6.41
C ASN A 310 -20.06 38.53 -5.07
N GLY A 311 -19.32 38.33 -3.97
CA GLY A 311 -19.86 38.19 -2.61
C GLY A 311 -19.85 36.78 -2.01
N LYS A 312 -19.48 35.74 -2.78
CA LYS A 312 -19.32 34.37 -2.26
C LYS A 312 -17.87 34.04 -1.96
N SER A 313 -17.65 33.30 -0.89
CA SER A 313 -16.33 32.82 -0.48
C SER A 313 -16.31 31.30 -0.49
N LEU A 314 -15.17 30.73 -0.91
CA LEU A 314 -14.94 29.30 -0.85
C LEU A 314 -14.35 28.96 0.52
N VAL A 315 -15.02 28.08 1.25
CA VAL A 315 -14.53 27.55 2.52
C VAL A 315 -13.83 26.22 2.26
N VAL A 316 -12.59 26.13 2.72
CA VAL A 316 -11.74 24.95 2.64
C VAL A 316 -11.56 24.39 4.05
N VAL A 317 -12.17 23.26 4.33
CA VAL A 317 -11.99 22.52 5.58
C VAL A 317 -10.85 21.53 5.38
N VAL A 318 -9.80 21.65 6.19
CA VAL A 318 -8.58 20.84 6.11
C VAL A 318 -8.52 19.93 7.33
N TYR A 319 -8.71 18.62 7.13
CA TYR A 319 -8.69 17.62 8.19
C TYR A 319 -7.34 16.89 8.23
N ASN A 320 -6.78 16.75 9.43
CA ASN A 320 -5.54 16.06 9.73
C ASN A 320 -5.81 14.71 10.43
N PRO A 321 -5.54 13.58 9.77
CA PRO A 321 -5.73 12.25 10.34
C PRO A 321 -4.59 11.80 11.27
N LEU A 322 -3.51 12.58 11.41
CA LEU A 322 -2.38 12.26 12.27
C LEU A 322 -2.61 12.74 13.71
N GLY A 323 -2.02 12.04 14.68
CA GLY A 323 -2.02 12.44 16.09
C GLY A 323 -1.02 13.54 16.44
N TRP A 324 -0.44 14.21 15.44
CA TRP A 324 0.54 15.29 15.58
C TRP A 324 0.00 16.59 14.97
N LYS A 325 0.42 17.74 15.51
CA LYS A 325 0.20 19.03 14.85
C LYS A 325 0.94 19.03 13.51
N ARG A 326 0.27 19.44 12.43
CA ARG A 326 0.83 19.45 11.08
C ARG A 326 0.79 20.84 10.46
N GLU A 327 1.92 21.22 9.87
CA GLU A 327 2.05 22.42 9.05
C GLU A 327 2.49 22.01 7.64
N GLU A 328 1.64 22.30 6.67
CA GLU A 328 1.82 21.86 5.28
C GLU A 328 1.24 22.87 4.30
N VAL A 329 1.80 22.91 3.10
CA VAL A 329 1.33 23.79 2.03
C VAL A 329 0.20 23.12 1.27
N VAL A 330 -1.00 23.67 1.36
CA VAL A 330 -2.17 23.23 0.60
C VAL A 330 -2.16 23.90 -0.78
N ARG A 331 -2.48 23.13 -1.82
CA ARG A 331 -2.52 23.61 -3.21
C ARG A 331 -3.86 23.32 -3.86
N ILE A 332 -4.50 24.35 -4.40
CA ILE A 332 -5.81 24.23 -5.07
C ILE A 332 -5.81 24.98 -6.41
N PRO A 333 -6.45 24.44 -7.46
CA PRO A 333 -6.55 25.11 -8.74
C PRO A 333 -7.62 26.22 -8.68
N VAL A 334 -7.29 27.41 -9.18
CA VAL A 334 -8.16 28.60 -9.15
C VAL A 334 -8.16 29.33 -10.50
N SER A 335 -9.29 29.98 -10.80
CA SER A 335 -9.50 30.70 -12.06
C SER A 335 -9.16 32.20 -11.98
N SER A 336 -9.20 32.80 -10.79
CA SER A 336 -8.97 34.23 -10.55
C SER A 336 -7.55 34.52 -10.04
N HIS A 337 -7.04 35.72 -10.34
CA HIS A 337 -5.73 36.22 -9.88
C HIS A 337 -5.84 37.11 -8.63
N ALA A 338 -7.01 37.69 -8.35
CA ALA A 338 -7.24 38.58 -7.21
C ALA A 338 -7.95 37.82 -6.08
N ILE A 339 -7.16 37.07 -5.31
CA ILE A 339 -7.63 36.20 -4.23
C ILE A 339 -6.87 36.54 -2.94
N ILE A 340 -7.54 36.41 -1.79
CA ILE A 340 -6.92 36.37 -0.47
C ILE A 340 -7.36 35.10 0.27
N VAL A 341 -6.49 34.63 1.18
CA VAL A 341 -6.75 33.48 2.05
C VAL A 341 -6.79 33.95 3.49
N LEU A 342 -7.91 33.71 4.16
CA LEU A 342 -8.14 34.03 5.56
C LEU A 342 -8.13 32.74 6.40
N ASP A 343 -7.49 32.81 7.57
CA ASP A 343 -7.52 31.75 8.57
C ASP A 343 -8.84 31.70 9.34
N SER A 344 -8.98 30.72 10.22
CA SER A 344 -10.14 30.56 11.10
C SER A 344 -10.39 31.73 12.06
N GLY A 345 -9.39 32.58 12.30
CA GLY A 345 -9.47 33.81 13.08
C GLY A 345 -9.65 35.08 12.25
N GLY A 346 -9.82 34.96 10.92
CA GLY A 346 -9.95 36.08 10.00
C GLY A 346 -8.63 36.80 9.68
N ARG A 347 -7.47 36.21 9.99
CA ARG A 347 -6.15 36.75 9.64
C ARG A 347 -5.73 36.29 8.26
N GLU A 348 -5.11 37.19 7.51
CA GLU A 348 -4.58 36.90 6.18
C GLU A 348 -3.33 36.01 6.26
N ILE A 349 -3.27 34.98 5.41
CA ILE A 349 -2.14 34.04 5.30
C ILE A 349 -1.32 34.34 4.04
N GLU A 350 0.01 34.24 4.17
CA GLU A 350 0.94 34.29 3.03
C GLU A 350 0.56 33.24 1.98
N SER A 351 0.14 33.71 0.81
CA SER A 351 -0.36 32.88 -0.29
C SER A 351 0.33 33.23 -1.60
N GLN A 352 0.55 32.20 -2.42
CA GLN A 352 1.30 32.27 -3.66
C GLN A 352 0.45 31.74 -4.82
N LEU A 353 0.44 32.46 -5.95
CA LEU A 353 -0.16 31.99 -7.20
C LEU A 353 0.93 31.48 -8.15
N LEU A 354 0.76 30.26 -8.65
CA LEU A 354 1.65 29.59 -9.60
C LEU A 354 0.92 29.40 -10.93
N PRO A 355 1.51 29.78 -12.09
CA PRO A 355 0.91 29.49 -13.39
C PRO A 355 0.86 27.98 -13.66
N LEU A 356 -0.19 27.51 -14.32
CA LEU A 356 -0.29 26.12 -14.78
C LEU A 356 0.61 25.88 -16.00
N SER A 357 1.30 24.75 -16.02
CA SER A 357 2.12 24.35 -17.17
C SER A 357 1.25 23.75 -18.28
N ASN A 358 1.68 23.91 -19.54
CA ASN A 358 0.99 23.32 -20.69
C ASN A 358 0.88 21.79 -20.60
N ALA A 359 1.87 21.13 -19.99
CA ALA A 359 1.87 19.68 -19.76
C ALA A 359 0.77 19.23 -18.78
N SER A 360 0.50 20.02 -17.73
CA SER A 360 -0.60 19.74 -16.81
C SER A 360 -1.96 19.93 -17.47
N LEU A 361 -2.11 20.95 -18.33
CA LEU A 361 -3.36 21.21 -19.06
C LEU A 361 -3.69 20.12 -20.08
N SER A 362 -2.70 19.60 -20.81
CA SER A 362 -2.90 18.50 -21.77
C SER A 362 -3.26 17.19 -21.06
N THR A 363 -2.61 16.89 -19.93
CA THR A 363 -2.93 15.72 -19.10
C THR A 363 -4.36 15.82 -18.57
N ARG A 364 -4.76 16.99 -18.06
CA ARG A 364 -6.11 17.26 -17.57
C ARG A 364 -7.18 17.01 -18.62
N SER A 365 -7.04 17.60 -19.81
CA SER A 365 -8.08 17.51 -20.85
C SER A 365 -8.34 16.07 -21.30
N TYR A 366 -7.28 15.25 -21.39
CA TYR A 366 -7.38 13.85 -21.78
C TYR A 366 -7.96 12.98 -20.65
N HIS A 367 -7.41 13.07 -19.45
CA HIS A 367 -7.80 12.19 -18.33
C HIS A 367 -9.16 12.52 -17.72
N VAL A 368 -9.56 13.80 -17.65
CA VAL A 368 -10.90 14.16 -17.17
C VAL A 368 -11.97 13.56 -18.09
N LYS A 369 -11.74 13.61 -19.41
CA LYS A 369 -12.63 12.98 -20.39
C LYS A 369 -12.64 11.46 -20.26
N ALA A 370 -11.49 10.84 -19.99
CA ALA A 370 -11.40 9.39 -19.76
C ALA A 370 -12.15 8.94 -18.50
N TYR A 371 -12.04 9.67 -17.39
CA TYR A 371 -12.63 9.27 -16.11
C TYR A 371 -14.10 9.64 -15.96
N LEU A 372 -14.51 10.81 -16.44
CA LEU A 372 -15.87 11.34 -16.24
C LEU A 372 -16.73 11.28 -17.51
N GLY A 373 -16.16 10.91 -18.66
CA GLY A 373 -16.85 10.91 -19.96
C GLY A 373 -17.19 12.30 -20.50
N ARG A 374 -16.73 13.39 -19.84
CA ARG A 374 -17.04 14.77 -20.20
C ARG A 374 -15.78 15.62 -20.23
N SER A 375 -15.72 16.57 -21.15
CA SER A 375 -14.66 17.58 -21.17
C SER A 375 -14.85 18.59 -20.02
N PRO A 376 -13.77 19.07 -19.39
CA PRO A 376 -13.87 20.10 -18.35
C PRO A 376 -14.46 21.39 -18.93
N SER A 377 -15.37 22.04 -18.19
CA SER A 377 -16.10 23.25 -18.63
C SER A 377 -15.29 24.54 -18.54
N GLY A 378 -14.12 24.52 -17.90
CA GLY A 378 -13.18 25.64 -17.81
C GLY A 378 -11.75 25.18 -17.53
N SER A 379 -10.77 26.06 -17.81
CA SER A 379 -9.37 25.87 -17.47
C SER A 379 -9.00 26.78 -16.30
N PRO A 380 -8.59 26.23 -15.14
CA PRO A 380 -7.95 27.06 -14.12
C PRO A 380 -6.70 27.71 -14.73
N ASN A 381 -6.42 28.94 -14.33
CA ASN A 381 -5.24 29.67 -14.81
C ASN A 381 -4.07 29.54 -13.84
N TYR A 382 -4.37 29.32 -12.55
CA TYR A 382 -3.37 29.35 -11.48
C TYR A 382 -3.58 28.23 -10.45
N TRP A 383 -2.49 27.84 -9.80
CA TRP A 383 -2.47 27.09 -8.55
C TRP A 383 -2.29 28.07 -7.39
N LEU A 384 -3.23 28.08 -6.45
CA LEU A 384 -3.11 28.79 -5.19
C LEU A 384 -2.42 27.88 -4.17
N ALA A 385 -1.28 28.31 -3.64
CA ALA A 385 -0.53 27.63 -2.59
C ALA A 385 -0.53 28.49 -1.32
N PHE A 386 -0.89 27.91 -0.18
CA PHE A 386 -0.87 28.59 1.12
C PHE A 386 -0.49 27.62 2.24
N SER A 387 0.10 28.13 3.32
CA SER A 387 0.46 27.32 4.49
C SER A 387 -0.75 27.07 5.39
N ALA A 388 -1.06 25.80 5.67
CA ALA A 388 -2.11 25.40 6.57
C ALA A 388 -1.52 24.78 7.85
N SER A 389 -1.95 25.28 9.02
CA SER A 389 -1.65 24.71 10.34
C SER A 389 -2.89 24.00 10.87
N VAL A 390 -2.78 22.70 11.13
CA VAL A 390 -3.93 21.86 11.50
C VAL A 390 -3.63 21.11 12.81
N PRO A 391 -4.56 21.10 13.79
CA PRO A 391 -4.39 20.37 15.03
C PRO A 391 -4.33 18.84 14.82
N PRO A 392 -3.84 18.06 15.80
CA PRO A 392 -3.86 16.60 15.75
C PRO A 392 -5.30 16.07 15.77
N LEU A 393 -5.58 15.03 14.97
CA LEU A 393 -6.89 14.38 14.80
C LEU A 393 -8.03 15.42 14.75
N GLY A 394 -7.90 16.38 13.86
CA GLY A 394 -8.70 17.60 13.90
C GLY A 394 -8.77 18.30 12.56
N PHE A 395 -9.56 19.38 12.47
CA PHE A 395 -9.64 20.21 11.27
C PHE A 395 -9.48 21.70 11.57
N SER A 396 -9.02 22.42 10.55
CA SER A 396 -8.99 23.88 10.50
C SER A 396 -9.71 24.36 9.25
N THR A 397 -10.46 25.45 9.34
CA THR A 397 -11.15 26.05 8.20
C THR A 397 -10.40 27.27 7.67
N TYR A 398 -10.31 27.38 6.35
CA TYR A 398 -9.72 28.51 5.63
C TYR A 398 -10.75 29.08 4.65
N THR A 399 -10.78 30.40 4.51
CA THR A 399 -11.71 31.08 3.60
C THR A 399 -10.94 31.73 2.47
N VAL A 400 -11.31 31.40 1.24
CA VAL A 400 -10.75 31.95 0.01
C VAL A 400 -11.77 32.91 -0.59
N SER A 401 -11.43 34.19 -0.63
CA SER A 401 -12.33 35.25 -1.13
C SER A 401 -11.67 36.02 -2.28
N SER A 402 -12.47 36.40 -3.28
CA SER A 402 -12.00 37.29 -4.34
C SER A 402 -12.06 38.74 -3.88
N VAL A 403 -11.00 39.50 -4.17
CA VAL A 403 -10.87 40.90 -3.75
C VAL A 403 -10.90 41.82 -4.97
N LYS A 404 -11.32 43.07 -4.77
CA LYS A 404 -11.25 44.10 -5.80
C LYS A 404 -9.78 44.41 -6.14
N PRO A 405 -9.45 44.78 -7.39
CA PRO A 405 -8.06 44.98 -7.86
C PRO A 405 -7.23 46.04 -7.12
N THR A 406 -7.84 46.82 -6.22
CA THR A 406 -7.21 47.92 -5.47
C THR A 406 -6.63 47.50 -4.12
N ASP A 407 -6.96 46.31 -3.63
CA ASP A 407 -6.52 45.81 -2.31
C ASP A 407 -5.37 44.79 -2.47
N ALA A 408 -4.61 44.55 -1.39
CA ALA A 408 -3.52 43.59 -1.38
C ALA A 408 -4.03 42.18 -1.77
N SER A 409 -3.37 41.53 -2.73
CA SER A 409 -3.74 40.22 -3.26
C SER A 409 -2.59 39.23 -3.12
N SER A 410 -2.88 37.92 -3.23
CA SER A 410 -1.86 36.86 -3.22
C SER A 410 -0.68 37.19 -4.14
N THR A 411 0.54 36.92 -3.66
CA THR A 411 1.76 37.24 -4.42
C THR A 411 1.89 36.30 -5.61
N MET A 412 1.95 36.85 -6.82
CA MET A 412 2.26 36.06 -8.02
C MET A 412 3.72 35.60 -8.01
N SER A 413 3.94 34.33 -8.34
CA SER A 413 5.28 33.77 -8.48
C SER A 413 6.04 34.45 -9.62
N ARG A 414 7.32 34.76 -9.40
CA ARG A 414 8.20 35.28 -10.44
C ARG A 414 8.68 34.12 -11.31
N VAL A 415 8.39 34.20 -12.60
CA VAL A 415 8.85 33.22 -13.60
C VAL A 415 10.22 33.67 -14.10
N TYR A 416 11.23 32.83 -13.95
CA TYR A 416 12.53 32.99 -14.57
C TYR A 416 12.70 31.89 -15.62
N THR A 417 12.87 32.29 -16.87
CA THR A 417 13.34 31.41 -17.95
C THR A 417 14.85 31.59 -18.08
N SER A 418 15.59 30.50 -18.22
CA SER A 418 17.06 30.53 -18.31
C SER A 418 17.60 31.15 -19.62
N GLU A 419 16.76 31.78 -20.44
CA GLU A 419 17.18 32.49 -21.65
C GLU A 419 17.86 33.82 -21.26
N GLY A 420 19.19 33.79 -21.11
CA GLY A 420 20.03 35.01 -21.04
C GLY A 420 20.68 35.34 -19.69
N SER A 421 20.72 34.42 -18.72
CA SER A 421 21.45 34.62 -17.45
C SER A 421 22.97 34.45 -17.64
N ILE A 422 23.76 35.44 -17.21
CA ILE A 422 25.24 35.42 -17.21
C ILE A 422 25.80 34.52 -16.08
N ASP A 423 24.99 34.23 -15.05
CA ASP A 423 25.33 33.27 -14.00
C ASP A 423 25.01 31.83 -14.45
N ARG A 424 26.05 30.98 -14.40
CA ARG A 424 26.03 29.58 -14.86
C ARG A 424 25.31 28.62 -13.91
N THR A 425 24.88 29.10 -12.74
CA THR A 425 24.24 28.29 -11.70
C THR A 425 22.95 28.93 -11.23
N VAL A 426 21.87 28.16 -11.25
CA VAL A 426 20.56 28.57 -10.74
C VAL A 426 20.38 28.02 -9.33
N GLU A 427 20.31 28.91 -8.35
CA GLU A 427 19.95 28.57 -6.97
C GLU A 427 18.42 28.54 -6.79
N VAL A 428 17.93 27.49 -6.12
CA VAL A 428 16.51 27.24 -5.85
C VAL A 428 16.34 26.87 -4.36
N GLY A 429 15.44 27.56 -3.66
CA GLY A 429 15.22 27.40 -2.22
C GLY A 429 15.54 28.67 -1.44
N GLN A 430 14.50 29.28 -0.85
CA GLN A 430 14.63 30.45 0.03
C GLN A 430 14.85 30.08 1.51
N GLY A 431 14.72 28.79 1.86
CA GLY A 431 14.87 28.28 3.22
C GLY A 431 16.27 27.76 3.54
N ASN A 432 16.34 26.82 4.48
CA ASN A 432 17.58 26.14 4.88
C ASN A 432 18.15 25.25 3.77
N LEU A 433 17.26 24.67 2.95
CA LEU A 433 17.62 23.83 1.83
C LEU A 433 17.76 24.67 0.56
N LYS A 434 18.91 24.54 -0.10
CA LYS A 434 19.21 25.12 -1.40
C LYS A 434 19.66 24.03 -2.36
N LEU A 435 19.08 24.03 -3.56
CA LEU A 435 19.47 23.17 -4.67
C LEU A 435 20.15 24.00 -5.75
N LEU A 436 21.30 23.52 -6.23
CA LEU A 436 22.08 24.19 -7.29
C LEU A 436 21.92 23.43 -8.60
N TYR A 437 21.37 24.11 -9.61
CA TYR A 437 21.21 23.58 -10.96
C TYR A 437 22.21 24.21 -11.93
N SER A 438 22.75 23.40 -12.85
CA SER A 438 23.53 23.91 -13.99
C SER A 438 22.61 24.56 -15.02
N ALA A 439 22.92 25.78 -15.44
CA ALA A 439 22.11 26.54 -16.40
C ALA A 439 22.11 25.93 -17.82
N ASP A 440 23.19 25.23 -18.20
CA ASP A 440 23.37 24.70 -19.57
C ASP A 440 22.61 23.39 -19.80
N GLU A 441 22.56 22.51 -18.78
CA GLU A 441 21.95 21.18 -18.88
C GLU A 441 20.73 20.97 -17.99
N GLY A 442 20.41 21.94 -17.12
CA GLY A 442 19.32 21.81 -16.15
C GLY A 442 19.48 20.61 -15.22
N LYS A 443 20.71 20.18 -14.96
CA LYS A 443 21.03 19.07 -14.05
C LYS A 443 21.21 19.60 -12.63
N LEU A 444 20.69 18.86 -11.66
CA LEU A 444 21.03 19.06 -10.26
C LEU A 444 22.52 18.74 -10.09
N THR A 445 23.27 19.62 -9.42
CA THR A 445 24.70 19.46 -9.20
C THR A 445 25.02 19.31 -7.71
N HIS A 446 24.42 20.14 -6.88
CA HIS A 446 24.68 20.16 -5.44
C HIS A 446 23.40 20.30 -4.63
N TYR A 447 23.41 19.64 -3.49
CA TYR A 447 22.43 19.76 -2.42
C TYR A 447 23.12 20.43 -1.24
N VAL A 448 22.60 21.59 -0.80
CA VAL A 448 23.17 22.38 0.30
C VAL A 448 22.10 22.61 1.35
N ASN A 449 22.32 22.12 2.57
CA ASN A 449 21.48 22.41 3.71
C ASN A 449 22.27 23.22 4.75
N SER A 450 21.90 24.49 4.92
CA SER A 450 22.59 25.43 5.81
C SER A 450 22.38 25.12 7.30
N ARG A 451 21.32 24.41 7.69
CA ARG A 451 21.04 24.08 9.09
C ARG A 451 21.85 22.87 9.57
N SER A 452 21.88 21.82 8.76
CA SER A 452 22.65 20.60 9.07
C SER A 452 24.12 20.69 8.62
N LEU A 453 24.51 21.80 7.97
CA LEU A 453 25.84 22.04 7.41
C LEU A 453 26.27 20.96 6.40
N VAL A 454 25.30 20.36 5.71
CA VAL A 454 25.54 19.33 4.70
C VAL A 454 25.65 19.99 3.32
N THR A 455 26.77 19.72 2.64
CA THR A 455 26.98 20.04 1.23
C THR A 455 27.40 18.76 0.51
N ALA A 456 26.57 18.26 -0.39
CA ALA A 456 26.82 17.04 -1.13
C ALA A 456 26.62 17.25 -2.63
N SER A 457 27.44 16.58 -3.46
CA SER A 457 27.16 16.46 -4.88
C SER A 457 26.00 15.50 -5.08
N ALA A 458 25.00 15.93 -5.86
CA ALA A 458 23.81 15.14 -6.13
C ALA A 458 23.40 15.36 -7.59
N GLU A 459 23.43 14.29 -8.37
CA GLU A 459 23.02 14.28 -9.77
C GLU A 459 21.79 13.41 -9.94
N GLN A 460 20.78 13.92 -10.64
CA GLN A 460 19.58 13.18 -10.98
C GLN A 460 19.49 12.99 -12.50
N SER A 461 19.33 11.73 -12.92
CA SER A 461 19.21 11.34 -14.32
C SER A 461 18.08 10.33 -14.51
N TYR A 462 17.60 10.22 -15.74
CA TYR A 462 16.63 9.21 -16.15
C TYR A 462 17.28 8.22 -17.11
N SER A 463 16.92 6.96 -16.96
CA SER A 463 17.36 5.86 -17.83
C SER A 463 16.16 4.98 -18.17
N TYR A 464 16.30 4.14 -19.18
CA TYR A 464 15.39 3.02 -19.37
C TYR A 464 16.15 1.73 -19.62
N TYR A 465 15.58 0.64 -19.12
CA TYR A 465 15.95 -0.71 -19.51
C TYR A 465 15.11 -1.15 -20.69
N SER A 466 15.74 -1.74 -21.71
CA SER A 466 15.01 -2.44 -22.76
C SER A 466 14.59 -3.81 -22.25
N GLY A 467 13.30 -4.13 -22.34
CA GLY A 467 12.78 -5.45 -22.00
C GLY A 467 13.33 -6.49 -22.98
N TYR A 468 13.87 -7.60 -22.46
CA TYR A 468 14.28 -8.71 -23.31
C TYR A 468 13.04 -9.41 -23.88
N ASN A 469 12.98 -9.54 -25.21
CA ASN A 469 11.83 -10.10 -25.92
C ASN A 469 11.85 -11.65 -26.03
N GLY A 470 12.87 -12.31 -25.49
CA GLY A 470 13.11 -13.74 -25.70
C GLY A 470 13.84 -14.03 -27.02
N THR A 471 14.58 -15.14 -27.10
CA THR A 471 15.11 -15.71 -28.35
C THR A 471 14.75 -17.19 -28.44
N ASP A 472 14.86 -17.81 -29.62
CA ASP A 472 14.55 -19.25 -29.83
C ASP A 472 15.30 -20.21 -28.88
N ARG A 473 16.41 -19.76 -28.27
CA ARG A 473 17.20 -20.52 -27.29
C ARG A 473 16.84 -20.22 -25.83
N GLU A 474 16.34 -19.02 -25.55
CA GLU A 474 15.95 -18.58 -24.21
C GLU A 474 14.64 -17.78 -24.28
N ASN A 475 13.53 -18.49 -24.12
CA ASN A 475 12.18 -17.95 -24.28
C ASN A 475 11.72 -17.01 -23.15
N GLN A 476 12.54 -16.78 -22.10
CA GLN A 476 12.11 -15.95 -20.97
C GLN A 476 12.16 -14.46 -21.35
N GLY A 477 11.01 -13.86 -21.63
CA GLY A 477 10.85 -12.42 -21.79
C GLY A 477 10.67 -11.66 -20.46
N SER A 478 10.82 -10.34 -20.50
CA SER A 478 10.35 -9.44 -19.43
C SER A 478 8.84 -9.27 -19.52
N GLY A 479 8.14 -9.29 -18.39
CA GLY A 479 6.67 -9.22 -18.33
C GLY A 479 6.14 -8.61 -17.04
N ALA A 480 4.91 -8.94 -16.67
CA ALA A 480 4.25 -8.40 -15.49
C ALA A 480 4.97 -8.81 -14.18
N TYR A 481 5.44 -10.06 -14.09
CA TYR A 481 6.20 -10.58 -12.95
C TYR A 481 7.69 -10.35 -13.13
N VAL A 482 8.22 -10.81 -14.28
CA VAL A 482 9.66 -10.94 -14.51
C VAL A 482 10.24 -9.61 -14.99
N PHE A 483 11.36 -9.22 -14.37
CA PHE A 483 12.21 -8.15 -14.87
C PHE A 483 13.46 -8.76 -15.49
N ARG A 484 13.60 -8.61 -16.81
CA ARG A 484 14.77 -9.08 -17.55
C ARG A 484 15.29 -7.97 -18.49
N PRO A 485 16.27 -7.17 -18.04
CA PRO A 485 16.84 -6.11 -18.86
C PRO A 485 17.78 -6.70 -19.94
N ASN A 486 17.74 -6.15 -21.16
CA ASN A 486 18.66 -6.48 -22.25
C ASN A 486 19.79 -5.44 -22.38
N GLY A 487 19.51 -4.18 -22.05
CA GLY A 487 20.48 -3.09 -22.06
C GLY A 487 19.96 -1.90 -21.26
N THR A 488 20.89 -1.04 -20.84
CA THR A 488 20.60 0.22 -20.13
C THR A 488 20.84 1.38 -21.07
N TYR A 489 19.87 2.26 -21.21
CA TYR A 489 19.96 3.42 -22.10
C TYR A 489 19.66 4.71 -21.33
N PRO A 490 20.60 5.67 -21.25
CA PRO A 490 20.35 6.94 -20.59
C PRO A 490 19.38 7.79 -21.43
N ILE A 491 18.44 8.46 -20.77
CA ILE A 491 17.50 9.41 -21.39
C ILE A 491 18.07 10.81 -21.23
N GLY A 492 18.71 11.30 -22.29
CA GLY A 492 19.16 12.69 -22.39
C GLY A 492 18.07 13.63 -22.92
N SER A 493 18.22 14.93 -22.63
CA SER A 493 17.46 15.99 -23.27
C SER A 493 17.88 16.11 -24.74
N LYS A 494 17.05 15.56 -25.65
CA LYS A 494 17.23 15.76 -27.10
C LYS A 494 16.79 17.17 -27.47
N GLY A 495 17.67 18.15 -27.20
CA GLY A 495 17.43 19.58 -27.39
C GLY A 495 17.61 20.37 -26.08
N GLN A 496 18.23 21.54 -26.15
CA GLN A 496 18.30 22.51 -25.04
C GLN A 496 16.88 23.01 -24.74
N VAL A 497 16.12 22.29 -23.91
CA VAL A 497 14.86 22.82 -23.38
C VAL A 497 15.22 23.68 -22.16
N ALA A 498 14.95 24.98 -22.26
CA ALA A 498 15.20 25.93 -21.19
C ALA A 498 14.47 25.49 -19.90
N VAL A 499 15.19 25.45 -18.79
CA VAL A 499 14.59 25.17 -17.48
C VAL A 499 13.74 26.37 -17.07
N THR A 500 12.49 26.12 -16.70
CA THR A 500 11.62 27.17 -16.15
C THR A 500 11.66 27.10 -14.63
N VAL A 501 12.06 28.21 -14.00
CA VAL A 501 12.21 28.31 -12.55
C VAL A 501 11.17 29.28 -12.04
N LEU A 502 10.28 28.81 -11.17
CA LEU A 502 9.28 29.62 -10.51
C LEU A 502 9.76 29.91 -9.10
N ARG A 503 9.94 31.19 -8.76
CA ARG A 503 10.29 31.62 -7.40
C ARG A 503 9.11 32.31 -6.75
N GLY A 504 8.81 31.94 -5.52
CA GLY A 504 7.78 32.63 -4.75
C GLY A 504 7.90 32.44 -3.25
N PRO A 505 7.04 33.13 -2.48
CA PRO A 505 7.22 33.25 -1.04
C PRO A 505 6.97 31.95 -0.26
N VAL A 506 6.28 30.97 -0.84
CA VAL A 506 5.88 29.70 -0.20
C VAL A 506 6.62 28.50 -0.80
N VAL A 507 6.81 28.47 -2.12
CA VAL A 507 7.44 27.37 -2.84
C VAL A 507 8.24 27.88 -4.04
N ASP A 508 9.41 27.28 -4.23
CA ASP A 508 10.17 27.40 -5.47
C ASP A 508 10.03 26.10 -6.27
N GLU A 509 9.74 26.21 -7.58
CA GLU A 509 9.58 25.05 -8.48
C GLU A 509 10.55 25.13 -9.66
N VAL A 510 11.09 23.98 -10.06
CA VAL A 510 11.92 23.80 -11.25
C VAL A 510 11.21 22.85 -12.19
N HIS A 511 10.77 23.37 -13.34
CA HIS A 511 10.07 22.61 -14.36
C HIS A 511 11.08 22.17 -15.42
N LYS A 512 11.19 20.86 -15.62
CA LYS A 512 12.11 20.24 -16.56
C LYS A 512 11.35 19.29 -17.47
N GLN A 513 11.37 19.56 -18.77
CA GLN A 513 10.87 18.65 -19.79
C GLN A 513 12.07 17.97 -20.45
N LEU A 514 12.27 16.67 -20.19
CA LEU A 514 13.40 15.92 -20.75
C LEU A 514 13.12 15.47 -22.18
N ASN A 515 11.89 15.02 -22.42
CA ASN A 515 11.42 14.56 -23.71
C ASN A 515 9.88 14.78 -23.79
N PRO A 516 9.22 14.48 -24.93
CA PRO A 516 7.77 14.68 -25.06
C PRO A 516 6.89 13.91 -24.06
N TRP A 517 7.42 12.88 -23.40
CA TRP A 517 6.68 11.94 -22.55
C TRP A 517 7.24 11.81 -21.13
N ILE A 518 8.23 12.63 -20.75
CA ILE A 518 8.81 12.72 -19.40
C ILE A 518 8.90 14.19 -19.02
N PHE A 519 8.08 14.56 -18.05
CA PHE A 519 8.07 15.87 -17.42
C PHE A 519 8.35 15.70 -15.92
N GLN A 520 9.28 16.51 -15.39
CA GLN A 520 9.66 16.51 -13.99
C GLN A 520 9.48 17.91 -13.40
N VAL A 521 8.91 17.98 -12.20
CA VAL A 521 8.87 19.19 -11.39
C VAL A 521 9.59 18.92 -10.07
N THR A 522 10.67 19.65 -9.81
CA THR A 522 11.31 19.64 -8.48
C THR A 522 10.81 20.82 -7.66
N ARG A 523 10.33 20.57 -6.45
CA ARG A 523 9.77 21.58 -5.56
C ARG A 523 10.57 21.65 -4.26
N VAL A 524 10.84 22.86 -3.82
CA VAL A 524 11.44 23.17 -2.53
C VAL A 524 10.48 24.08 -1.78
N TYR A 525 9.83 23.55 -0.75
CA TYR A 525 8.90 24.30 0.09
C TYR A 525 9.65 25.09 1.17
N LYS A 526 9.19 26.30 1.46
CA LYS A 526 9.74 27.12 2.55
C LYS A 526 9.56 26.41 3.89
N GLY A 527 10.66 26.26 4.63
CA GLY A 527 10.67 25.60 5.95
C GLY A 527 10.68 24.07 5.91
N LYS A 528 10.62 23.43 4.74
CA LYS A 528 10.81 21.98 4.60
C LYS A 528 12.25 21.71 4.13
N GLU A 529 12.88 20.71 4.74
CA GLU A 529 14.30 20.37 4.52
C GLU A 529 14.48 19.20 3.54
N HIS A 530 13.52 18.99 2.64
CA HIS A 530 13.57 17.94 1.62
C HIS A 530 13.12 18.49 0.27
N ALA A 531 13.55 17.83 -0.80
CA ALA A 531 13.11 18.12 -2.16
C ALA A 531 11.97 17.16 -2.54
N GLU A 532 10.85 17.69 -3.00
CA GLU A 532 9.76 16.90 -3.62
C GLU A 532 10.00 16.86 -5.13
N ILE A 533 10.13 15.67 -5.70
CA ILE A 533 10.28 15.47 -7.14
C ILE A 533 9.02 14.79 -7.66
N GLU A 534 8.22 15.53 -8.40
CA GLU A 534 7.07 15.01 -9.12
C GLU A 534 7.47 14.63 -10.54
N PHE A 535 7.15 13.40 -10.93
CA PHE A 535 7.36 12.89 -12.28
C PHE A 535 6.03 12.64 -12.97
N ASN A 536 5.97 12.95 -14.25
CA ASN A 536 4.89 12.55 -15.16
C ASN A 536 5.52 11.80 -16.32
N ILE A 537 5.25 10.49 -16.40
CA ILE A 537 5.85 9.57 -17.36
C ILE A 537 4.74 8.94 -18.20
N GLY A 538 4.83 9.15 -19.50
CA GLY A 538 4.00 8.54 -20.53
C GLY A 538 3.50 9.57 -21.55
N PRO A 539 2.90 9.11 -22.66
CA PRO A 539 2.80 7.71 -23.08
C PRO A 539 4.18 7.13 -23.43
N ILE A 540 4.55 5.96 -22.89
CA ILE A 540 5.84 5.33 -23.21
C ILE A 540 5.78 4.83 -24.67
N PRO A 541 6.68 5.29 -25.57
CA PRO A 541 6.64 4.92 -26.97
C PRO A 541 7.08 3.46 -27.14
N VAL A 542 6.32 2.69 -27.93
CA VAL A 542 6.61 1.27 -28.24
C VAL A 542 6.53 0.97 -29.73
N GLU A 543 6.40 1.99 -30.57
CA GLU A 543 6.35 1.89 -32.04
C GLU A 543 7.63 1.30 -32.64
N ASP A 544 8.74 1.37 -31.90
CA ASP A 544 10.03 0.77 -32.23
C ASP A 544 10.10 -0.74 -31.94
N GLY A 545 9.02 -1.34 -31.42
CA GLY A 545 8.98 -2.77 -31.08
C GLY A 545 9.78 -3.14 -29.83
N VAL A 546 10.20 -2.14 -29.02
CA VAL A 546 11.00 -2.35 -27.81
C VAL A 546 10.20 -1.93 -26.57
N GLY A 547 9.96 -2.88 -25.66
CA GLY A 547 9.43 -2.59 -24.33
C GLY A 547 10.43 -1.80 -23.49
N LYS A 548 9.94 -0.81 -22.73
CA LYS A 548 10.78 0.12 -21.95
C LYS A 548 10.34 0.16 -20.50
N GLU A 549 11.33 0.07 -19.62
CA GLU A 549 11.17 0.15 -18.17
C GLU A 549 11.95 1.36 -17.67
N ILE A 550 11.25 2.39 -17.21
CA ILE A 550 11.80 3.73 -16.95
C ILE A 550 12.28 3.81 -15.50
N THR A 551 13.52 4.26 -15.32
CA THR A 551 14.15 4.44 -14.02
C THR A 551 14.65 5.86 -13.82
N THR A 552 14.63 6.31 -12.56
CA THR A 552 15.31 7.52 -12.11
C THR A 552 16.50 7.10 -11.26
N GLN A 553 17.65 7.72 -11.53
CA GLN A 553 18.91 7.46 -10.83
C GLN A 553 19.34 8.73 -10.11
N LEU A 554 19.63 8.60 -8.82
CA LEU A 554 20.19 9.64 -7.98
C LEU A 554 21.61 9.22 -7.62
N THR A 555 22.60 9.94 -8.15
CA THR A 555 24.03 9.66 -7.95
C THR A 555 24.64 10.69 -7.03
N THR A 556 25.40 10.22 -6.05
CA THR A 556 26.14 11.04 -5.07
C THR A 556 27.56 10.51 -4.90
N ALA A 557 28.43 11.28 -4.25
CA ALA A 557 29.81 10.85 -3.94
C ALA A 557 29.93 9.96 -2.69
N LEU A 558 28.82 9.47 -2.13
CA LEU A 558 28.81 8.65 -0.91
C LEU A 558 29.46 7.28 -1.12
N LYS A 559 30.29 6.85 -0.18
CA LYS A 559 30.95 5.54 -0.20
C LYS A 559 30.13 4.50 0.57
N SER A 560 29.02 4.09 -0.03
CA SER A 560 28.09 3.12 0.57
C SER A 560 28.65 1.70 0.75
N ASN A 561 29.84 1.36 0.21
CA ASN A 561 30.48 0.04 0.30
C ASN A 561 29.50 -1.12 0.03
N LYS A 562 28.81 -1.06 -1.11
CA LYS A 562 27.75 -2.01 -1.54
C LYS A 562 26.57 -2.22 -0.57
N THR A 563 26.39 -1.34 0.41
CA THR A 563 25.32 -1.41 1.40
C THR A 563 24.20 -0.46 1.07
N PHE A 564 22.96 -0.95 1.11
CA PHE A 564 21.77 -0.11 1.05
C PHE A 564 20.66 -0.69 1.91
N TYR A 565 19.65 0.11 2.22
CA TYR A 565 18.56 -0.28 3.13
C TYR A 565 17.22 -0.10 2.44
N THR A 566 16.36 -1.11 2.51
CA THR A 566 14.99 -1.04 1.99
C THR A 566 13.98 -1.45 3.05
N ASP A 567 12.82 -0.79 3.04
CA ASP A 567 11.77 -1.08 4.00
C ASP A 567 11.08 -2.44 3.75
N SER A 568 10.58 -3.03 4.83
CA SER A 568 9.72 -4.21 4.82
C SER A 568 8.28 -3.77 5.08
N ASN A 569 7.45 -3.75 4.03
CA ASN A 569 6.05 -3.33 4.08
C ASN A 569 5.81 -1.97 4.76
N GLY A 570 6.75 -1.02 4.63
CA GLY A 570 6.70 0.31 5.23
C GLY A 570 7.07 0.38 6.71
N ARG A 571 7.69 -0.68 7.27
CA ARG A 571 8.15 -0.74 8.67
C ARG A 571 9.67 -0.91 8.75
N ASP A 572 10.15 -2.09 9.09
CA ASP A 572 11.56 -2.37 9.38
C ASP A 572 12.44 -2.11 8.16
N PHE A 573 13.56 -1.41 8.32
CA PHE A 573 14.56 -1.22 7.28
C PHE A 573 15.55 -2.38 7.31
N ILE A 574 15.49 -3.22 6.28
CA ILE A 574 16.37 -4.37 6.16
C ILE A 574 17.66 -3.93 5.48
N LYS A 575 18.78 -4.15 6.17
CA LYS A 575 20.12 -3.92 5.64
C LYS A 575 20.43 -4.93 4.52
N ARG A 576 20.71 -4.40 3.34
CA ARG A 576 21.17 -5.15 2.17
C ARG A 576 22.71 -4.93 2.04
N ALA A 577 23.53 -5.64 2.81
CA ALA A 577 24.99 -5.40 2.94
C ALA A 577 25.85 -6.65 3.12
N ASP A 578 27.11 -6.57 2.66
CA ASP A 578 28.19 -7.54 2.86
C ASP A 578 28.74 -7.43 4.28
N LYS A 579 28.47 -8.44 5.11
CA LYS A 579 29.31 -8.74 6.26
C LYS A 579 29.42 -10.26 6.34
N GLY A 580 30.49 -10.80 5.76
CA GLY A 580 30.89 -12.20 5.88
C GLY A 580 31.12 -12.63 7.33
N ASN A 581 30.03 -12.77 8.09
CA ASN A 581 29.79 -13.45 9.38
C ASN A 581 28.44 -13.03 10.05
N ALA A 582 27.61 -12.17 9.44
CA ALA A 582 26.26 -11.84 9.92
C ALA A 582 25.24 -12.00 8.78
N ILE A 583 24.13 -12.72 9.06
CA ILE A 583 23.10 -13.14 8.10
C ILE A 583 22.43 -11.92 7.45
N LEU A 584 22.98 -11.43 6.34
CA LEU A 584 22.47 -10.27 5.58
C LEU A 584 22.67 -10.48 4.07
N GLN A 585 21.66 -10.10 3.29
CA GLN A 585 21.67 -10.17 1.82
C GLN A 585 22.46 -8.98 1.27
N VAL A 586 23.21 -9.16 0.19
CA VAL A 586 24.19 -8.18 -0.32
C VAL A 586 23.88 -7.89 -1.79
N ARG A 587 24.38 -6.76 -2.32
CA ARG A 587 24.63 -6.65 -3.75
C ARG A 587 25.52 -7.81 -4.21
N ASP A 588 24.91 -8.70 -4.96
CA ASP A 588 25.50 -9.92 -5.46
C ASP A 588 25.81 -11.08 -4.50
N TYR A 589 25.30 -11.06 -3.26
CA TYR A 589 25.50 -12.17 -2.32
C TYR A 589 24.25 -12.46 -1.48
N ARG A 590 24.13 -13.71 -1.03
CA ARG A 590 23.04 -14.19 -0.17
C ARG A 590 23.64 -14.89 1.05
N ALA A 591 23.10 -14.60 2.23
CA ALA A 591 23.59 -15.18 3.49
C ALA A 591 23.28 -16.67 3.66
N ASP A 592 22.23 -17.15 2.99
CA ASP A 592 21.71 -18.51 3.18
C ASP A 592 22.39 -19.53 2.24
N TRP A 593 23.04 -19.10 1.15
CA TRP A 593 23.74 -19.96 0.18
C TRP A 593 24.68 -19.15 -0.75
N ASP A 594 25.70 -19.81 -1.33
CA ASP A 594 26.61 -19.22 -2.32
C ASP A 594 25.87 -19.05 -3.67
N VAL A 595 25.78 -17.83 -4.22
CA VAL A 595 25.05 -17.53 -5.47
C VAL A 595 25.98 -17.01 -6.55
N GLN A 596 25.96 -17.66 -7.72
CA GLN A 596 26.38 -17.04 -8.97
C GLN A 596 25.17 -16.33 -9.60
N LEU A 597 25.11 -15.00 -9.51
CA LEU A 597 24.02 -14.24 -10.11
C LEU A 597 24.19 -14.14 -11.61
N GLN A 598 23.28 -14.78 -12.34
CA GLN A 598 23.22 -14.65 -13.79
C GLN A 598 22.61 -13.31 -14.25
N GLN A 599 21.86 -12.63 -13.38
CA GLN A 599 21.25 -11.31 -13.65
C GLN A 599 21.63 -10.30 -12.56
N PRO A 600 22.75 -9.55 -12.72
CA PRO A 600 23.26 -8.64 -11.70
C PRO A 600 22.39 -7.39 -11.49
N ILE A 601 21.54 -7.03 -12.46
CA ILE A 601 20.60 -5.92 -12.31
C ILE A 601 19.34 -6.41 -11.61
N ALA A 602 18.59 -7.31 -12.25
CA ALA A 602 17.28 -7.75 -11.76
C ALA A 602 17.35 -8.47 -10.39
N GLY A 603 18.45 -9.16 -10.10
CA GLY A 603 18.67 -9.84 -8.82
C GLY A 603 18.96 -8.91 -7.63
N ASN A 604 19.20 -7.62 -7.87
CA ASN A 604 19.46 -6.62 -6.83
C ASN A 604 18.31 -5.62 -6.65
N TYR A 605 17.17 -5.84 -7.31
CA TYR A 605 15.95 -5.06 -7.12
C TYR A 605 15.16 -5.57 -5.92
N TYR A 606 14.67 -4.64 -5.10
CA TYR A 606 13.89 -4.92 -3.90
C TYR A 606 12.59 -4.08 -3.89
N PRO A 607 11.54 -4.55 -3.22
CA PRO A 607 10.30 -3.78 -3.07
C PRO A 607 10.52 -2.63 -2.07
N ILE A 608 9.95 -1.47 -2.38
CA ILE A 608 10.00 -0.27 -1.55
C ILE A 608 8.57 0.22 -1.37
N ASN A 609 8.11 0.37 -0.12
CA ASN A 609 6.78 0.88 0.22
C ASN A 609 6.80 2.17 1.05
N LEU A 610 7.93 2.45 1.71
CA LEU A 610 8.22 3.66 2.46
C LEU A 610 9.40 4.38 1.83
N GLY A 611 10.54 3.69 1.68
CA GLY A 611 11.74 4.31 1.14
C GLY A 611 12.98 3.42 1.10
N ILE A 612 14.03 3.98 0.51
CA ILE A 612 15.36 3.41 0.38
C ILE A 612 16.37 4.44 0.88
N TYR A 613 17.41 4.00 1.57
CA TYR A 613 18.48 4.91 1.98
C TYR A 613 19.87 4.26 1.87
N LEU A 614 20.87 5.13 1.73
CA LEU A 614 22.30 4.83 1.76
C LEU A 614 22.93 5.57 2.93
N GLU A 615 23.93 4.97 3.56
CA GLU A 615 24.74 5.59 4.60
C GLU A 615 26.22 5.49 4.25
N ASP A 616 26.99 6.49 4.67
CA ASP A 616 28.44 6.52 4.69
C ASP A 616 28.91 6.83 6.13
N GLU A 617 30.22 6.99 6.36
CA GLU A 617 30.77 7.32 7.68
C GLU A 617 30.29 8.67 8.24
N THR A 618 29.82 9.58 7.38
CA THR A 618 29.49 10.97 7.75
C THR A 618 28.07 11.41 7.40
N MET A 619 27.47 10.82 6.36
CA MET A 619 26.23 11.31 5.75
C MET A 619 25.31 10.14 5.39
N GLU A 620 24.03 10.46 5.26
CA GLU A 620 22.98 9.51 4.88
C GLU A 620 22.08 10.14 3.80
N LEU A 621 21.85 9.41 2.71
CA LEU A 621 20.95 9.78 1.63
C LEU A 621 19.67 8.96 1.74
N SER A 622 18.53 9.61 1.95
CA SER A 622 17.23 8.96 2.08
C SER A 622 16.28 9.38 0.96
N VAL A 623 15.58 8.39 0.40
CA VAL A 623 14.53 8.58 -0.62
C VAL A 623 13.24 7.91 -0.17
N LEU A 624 12.16 8.69 -0.07
CA LEU A 624 10.83 8.20 0.26
C LEU A 624 9.91 8.20 -0.96
N VAL A 625 8.96 7.26 -1.01
CA VAL A 625 8.10 7.01 -2.17
C VAL A 625 6.62 7.18 -1.84
N ASP A 626 5.82 7.62 -2.82
CA ASP A 626 4.37 7.79 -2.68
C ASP A 626 3.57 6.49 -2.90
N ARG A 627 4.21 5.44 -3.42
CA ARG A 627 3.60 4.15 -3.78
C ARG A 627 4.62 3.02 -3.73
N ALA A 628 4.13 1.79 -3.84
CA ALA A 628 4.99 0.63 -4.01
C ALA A 628 5.77 0.72 -5.33
N VAL A 629 7.10 0.65 -5.27
CA VAL A 629 8.00 0.66 -6.42
C VAL A 629 9.15 -0.32 -6.21
N GLY A 630 9.77 -0.78 -7.29
CA GLY A 630 11.05 -1.46 -7.25
C GLY A 630 12.22 -0.48 -7.22
N GLY A 631 13.21 -0.74 -6.38
CA GLY A 631 14.45 0.04 -6.38
C GLY A 631 15.67 -0.76 -5.96
N SER A 632 16.82 -0.16 -6.21
CA SER A 632 18.13 -0.80 -6.03
C SER A 632 19.26 0.22 -5.85
N SER A 633 20.44 -0.27 -5.46
CA SER A 633 21.72 0.46 -5.52
C SER A 633 22.73 -0.41 -6.27
N LEU A 634 22.86 -0.16 -7.57
CA LEU A 634 23.74 -0.94 -8.47
C LEU A 634 25.21 -0.50 -8.39
N VAL A 635 25.43 0.79 -8.14
CA VAL A 635 26.75 1.42 -8.00
C VAL A 635 26.80 2.14 -6.66
N ASP A 636 27.98 2.17 -6.05
CA ASP A 636 28.18 2.84 -4.78
C ASP A 636 27.85 4.34 -4.89
N GLY A 637 27.10 4.86 -3.92
CA GLY A 637 26.61 6.25 -3.93
C GLY A 637 25.41 6.50 -4.86
N GLN A 638 24.86 5.46 -5.49
CA GLN A 638 23.72 5.57 -6.40
C GLN A 638 22.46 4.87 -5.85
N ILE A 639 21.31 5.55 -5.90
CA ILE A 639 19.99 4.98 -5.70
C ILE A 639 19.23 5.00 -7.02
N GLU A 640 18.63 3.88 -7.40
CA GLU A 640 17.75 3.77 -8.56
C GLU A 640 16.33 3.37 -8.14
N LEU A 641 15.33 4.03 -8.73
CA LEU A 641 13.91 3.68 -8.60
C LEU A 641 13.31 3.45 -9.98
N MET A 642 12.60 2.34 -10.15
CA MET A 642 11.82 2.07 -11.35
C MET A 642 10.41 2.64 -11.19
N LEU A 643 10.04 3.55 -12.09
CA LEU A 643 8.84 4.39 -11.96
C LEU A 643 7.67 3.93 -12.83
N HIS A 644 7.95 3.43 -14.05
CA HIS A 644 6.93 2.96 -14.97
C HIS A 644 7.47 1.90 -15.93
N ARG A 645 6.62 0.98 -16.40
CA ARG A 645 6.98 -0.14 -17.28
C ARG A 645 5.93 -0.32 -18.36
N ARG A 646 6.36 -0.49 -19.61
CA ARG A 646 5.49 -0.87 -20.73
C ARG A 646 6.19 -1.92 -21.58
N LEU A 647 5.61 -3.11 -21.66
CA LEU A 647 6.21 -4.30 -22.25
C LEU A 647 5.32 -4.87 -23.36
N LEU A 648 5.94 -5.57 -24.31
CA LEU A 648 5.30 -6.08 -25.53
C LEU A 648 5.15 -7.60 -25.57
N ARG A 649 5.65 -8.30 -24.55
CA ARG A 649 5.61 -9.76 -24.43
C ARG A 649 5.08 -10.16 -23.05
N ASP A 650 4.50 -11.34 -22.99
CA ASP A 650 4.15 -12.05 -21.76
C ASP A 650 5.38 -12.82 -21.24
N ASP A 651 5.52 -12.95 -19.93
CA ASP A 651 6.65 -13.63 -19.29
C ASP A 651 6.41 -15.13 -19.05
N SER A 652 5.33 -15.69 -19.61
CA SER A 652 4.93 -17.10 -19.53
C SER A 652 4.74 -17.59 -18.10
N ARG A 653 4.08 -16.77 -17.26
CA ARG A 653 3.70 -17.12 -15.88
C ARG A 653 2.19 -17.28 -15.65
N GLY A 654 1.41 -17.31 -16.72
CA GLY A 654 -0.02 -17.70 -16.69
C GLY A 654 -1.00 -16.57 -16.97
N VAL A 655 -0.56 -15.31 -16.93
CA VAL A 655 -1.43 -14.15 -17.25
C VAL A 655 -1.88 -14.20 -18.70
N GLY A 656 -0.95 -14.46 -19.63
CA GLY A 656 -1.25 -14.57 -21.06
C GLY A 656 -1.47 -13.22 -21.73
N GLU A 657 -0.99 -12.13 -21.12
CA GLU A 657 -1.09 -10.76 -21.64
C GLU A 657 0.21 -10.00 -21.36
N ALA A 658 0.67 -9.20 -22.33
CA ALA A 658 1.77 -8.29 -22.11
C ALA A 658 1.34 -7.11 -21.22
N LEU A 659 2.27 -6.56 -20.43
CA LEU A 659 2.03 -5.34 -19.65
C LEU A 659 2.02 -4.11 -20.55
N ASN A 660 0.94 -3.94 -21.32
CA ASN A 660 0.71 -2.84 -22.25
C ASN A 660 -0.52 -2.02 -21.84
N GLU A 661 -0.38 -1.20 -20.81
CA GLU A 661 -1.49 -0.40 -20.28
C GLU A 661 -1.80 0.80 -21.18
N GLU A 662 -3.07 0.92 -21.57
CA GLU A 662 -3.57 1.98 -22.44
C GLU A 662 -4.81 2.64 -21.83
N VAL A 663 -4.95 3.94 -22.06
CA VAL A 663 -6.16 4.72 -21.78
C VAL A 663 -6.79 5.04 -23.13
N CYS A 664 -8.07 4.72 -23.30
CA CYS A 664 -8.80 4.99 -24.52
C CYS A 664 -9.87 6.04 -24.27
N VAL A 665 -9.95 7.03 -25.15
CA VAL A 665 -10.99 8.07 -25.14
C VAL A 665 -11.62 8.10 -26.52
N LEU A 666 -12.87 7.66 -26.63
CA LEU A 666 -13.52 7.41 -27.93
C LEU A 666 -12.66 6.44 -28.76
N ASP A 667 -12.21 6.84 -29.95
CA ASP A 667 -11.41 6.02 -30.87
C ASP A 667 -9.88 6.20 -30.69
N GLU A 668 -9.44 7.05 -29.76
CA GLU A 668 -8.01 7.30 -29.51
C GLU A 668 -7.51 6.60 -28.24
N CYS A 669 -6.70 5.56 -28.42
CA CYS A 669 -5.97 4.89 -27.35
C CYS A 669 -4.52 5.38 -27.27
N LYS A 670 -4.07 5.74 -26.06
CA LYS A 670 -2.68 6.15 -25.77
C LYS A 670 -2.15 5.32 -24.61
N GLY A 671 -0.85 5.07 -24.61
CA GLY A 671 -0.19 4.42 -23.47
C GLY A 671 -0.43 5.18 -22.16
N LEU A 672 -0.60 4.45 -21.07
CA LEU A 672 -0.91 5.03 -19.75
C LEU A 672 0.15 6.05 -19.31
N MET A 673 -0.31 7.25 -18.94
CA MET A 673 0.48 8.28 -18.28
C MET A 673 0.36 8.14 -16.77
N VAL A 674 1.50 8.18 -16.09
CA VAL A 674 1.58 8.01 -14.63
C VAL A 674 2.24 9.23 -14.03
N GLN A 675 1.52 9.89 -13.14
CA GLN A 675 2.04 10.96 -12.29
C GLN A 675 2.30 10.40 -10.88
N GLY A 676 3.46 10.72 -10.32
CA GLY A 676 3.84 10.34 -8.96
C GLY A 676 4.91 11.23 -8.37
N LYS A 677 5.23 10.97 -7.11
CA LYS A 677 6.17 11.77 -6.32
C LYS A 677 7.15 10.88 -5.56
N PHE A 678 8.39 11.34 -5.48
CA PHE A 678 9.36 10.84 -4.53
C PHE A 678 10.06 12.02 -3.85
N TYR A 679 10.59 11.76 -2.67
CA TYR A 679 11.13 12.79 -1.78
C TYR A 679 12.55 12.46 -1.43
N VAL A 680 13.44 13.44 -1.53
CA VAL A 680 14.88 13.25 -1.33
C VAL A 680 15.38 14.16 -0.22
N ARG A 681 16.19 13.59 0.67
CA ARG A 681 16.87 14.32 1.74
C ARG A 681 18.26 13.73 2.00
N ILE A 682 19.23 14.61 2.27
CA ILE A 682 20.59 14.23 2.67
C ILE A 682 20.84 14.84 4.05
N ASP A 683 21.12 13.99 5.03
CA ASP A 683 21.35 14.37 6.42
C ASP A 683 22.72 13.87 6.92
N PRO A 684 23.25 14.43 8.02
CA PRO A 684 24.33 13.80 8.77
C PRO A 684 23.90 12.44 9.32
N LEU A 685 24.88 11.56 9.54
CA LEU A 685 24.61 10.22 10.08
C LEU A 685 23.85 10.30 11.43
N GLY A 686 22.70 9.63 11.50
CA GLY A 686 21.87 9.50 12.71
C GLY A 686 20.67 10.45 12.80
N GLU A 687 20.57 11.48 11.94
CA GLU A 687 19.42 12.42 11.94
C GLU A 687 18.34 12.05 10.90
N GLY A 688 18.69 11.30 9.86
CA GLY A 688 17.77 11.00 8.77
C GLY A 688 16.63 10.04 9.16
N SER A 689 16.80 9.22 10.19
CA SER A 689 15.75 8.30 10.68
C SER A 689 14.50 9.05 11.13
N LYS A 690 14.66 10.15 11.87
CA LYS A 690 13.56 11.00 12.31
C LYS A 690 12.74 11.54 11.15
N TRP A 691 13.41 11.98 10.09
CA TRP A 691 12.74 12.46 8.89
C TRP A 691 12.03 11.31 8.17
N ARG A 692 12.69 10.17 7.96
CA ARG A 692 12.08 9.01 7.28
C ARG A 692 10.77 8.57 7.93
N ARG A 693 10.75 8.44 9.26
CA ARG A 693 9.56 7.98 10.00
C ARG A 693 8.45 9.04 10.04
N THR A 694 8.79 10.28 10.41
CA THR A 694 7.79 11.35 10.54
C THR A 694 7.19 11.70 9.19
N PHE A 695 8.04 11.96 8.19
CA PHE A 695 7.60 12.36 6.87
C PHE A 695 6.99 11.20 6.08
N GLY A 696 7.47 9.97 6.29
CA GLY A 696 6.82 8.77 5.76
C GLY A 696 5.36 8.64 6.18
N GLN A 697 5.07 8.96 7.45
CA GLN A 697 3.70 8.98 7.96
C GLN A 697 2.88 10.16 7.39
N GLU A 698 3.50 11.31 7.15
CA GLU A 698 2.89 12.47 6.45
C GLU A 698 2.51 12.14 5.01
N ILE A 699 3.35 11.38 4.28
CA ILE A 699 3.08 10.87 2.92
C ILE A 699 1.93 9.85 2.97
N TYR A 700 1.96 8.92 3.93
CA TYR A 700 0.92 7.89 4.04
C TYR A 700 -0.45 8.50 4.34
N SER A 701 -0.52 9.51 5.21
CA SER A 701 -1.80 10.12 5.63
C SER A 701 -1.82 11.61 5.30
N PRO A 702 -2.08 12.01 4.04
CA PRO A 702 -2.13 13.42 3.65
C PRO A 702 -3.34 14.13 4.27
N LEU A 703 -3.31 15.47 4.25
CA LEU A 703 -4.44 16.30 4.66
C LEU A 703 -5.64 16.07 3.73
N LEU A 704 -6.82 15.91 4.34
CA LEU A 704 -8.07 15.76 3.61
C LEU A 704 -8.72 17.13 3.42
N LEU A 705 -9.05 17.46 2.16
CA LEU A 705 -9.63 18.75 1.78
C LEU A 705 -11.11 18.58 1.45
N ALA A 706 -11.95 19.35 2.13
CA ALA A 706 -13.38 19.45 1.84
C ALA A 706 -13.75 20.90 1.52
N PHE A 707 -14.58 21.08 0.50
CA PHE A 707 -14.92 22.37 -0.09
C PHE A 707 -16.41 22.65 0.08
N THR A 708 -16.75 23.87 0.49
CA THR A 708 -18.13 24.35 0.50
C THR A 708 -18.20 25.83 0.15
N GLU A 709 -19.27 26.26 -0.51
CA GLU A 709 -19.50 27.66 -0.84
C GLU A 709 -20.42 28.29 0.21
N GLN A 710 -20.11 29.53 0.62
CA GLN A 710 -20.99 30.31 1.48
C GLN A 710 -21.11 31.76 0.99
N ASP A 711 -22.28 32.35 1.24
CA ASP A 711 -22.55 33.77 1.07
C ASP A 711 -21.94 34.57 2.24
N GLY A 712 -20.94 35.41 1.97
CA GLY A 712 -20.31 36.31 2.95
C GLY A 712 -19.28 35.68 3.90
N ASN A 713 -18.65 36.52 4.74
CA ASN A 713 -17.59 36.13 5.70
C ASN A 713 -18.12 35.56 7.04
N THR A 714 -19.36 35.06 7.08
CA THR A 714 -20.05 34.64 8.32
C THR A 714 -19.85 33.18 8.71
N TRP A 715 -18.87 32.48 8.12
CA TRP A 715 -18.59 31.08 8.46
C TRP A 715 -18.22 30.92 9.94
N THR A 716 -17.33 31.77 10.45
CA THR A 716 -16.83 31.74 11.83
C THR A 716 -17.88 32.11 12.89
N SER A 717 -18.98 32.76 12.50
CA SER A 717 -20.08 33.10 13.42
C SER A 717 -21.18 32.06 13.46
N SER A 718 -21.20 31.11 12.52
CA SER A 718 -22.27 30.10 12.37
C SER A 718 -21.79 28.65 12.50
N HIS A 719 -20.48 28.40 12.42
CA HIS A 719 -19.89 27.07 12.40
C HIS A 719 -18.66 26.98 13.30
N VAL A 720 -18.31 25.77 13.73
CA VAL A 720 -17.09 25.50 14.50
C VAL A 720 -15.86 25.66 13.58
N PRO A 721 -14.96 26.62 13.82
CA PRO A 721 -13.89 26.96 12.89
C PRO A 721 -12.65 26.06 13.04
N THR A 722 -12.47 25.45 14.21
CA THR A 722 -11.40 24.47 14.48
C THR A 722 -11.92 23.39 15.42
N PHE A 723 -11.50 22.15 15.17
CA PHE A 723 -11.81 21.00 16.01
C PHE A 723 -10.54 20.19 16.25
N SER A 724 -10.35 19.71 17.47
CA SER A 724 -9.37 18.67 17.77
C SER A 724 -10.05 17.61 18.63
N ALA A 725 -9.88 16.35 18.23
CA ALA A 725 -10.38 15.23 19.02
C ALA A 725 -9.56 15.00 20.29
N ILE A 726 -8.34 15.52 20.33
CA ILE A 726 -7.38 15.36 21.42
C ILE A 726 -7.44 16.62 22.30
N GLU A 727 -7.08 16.49 23.59
CA GLU A 727 -6.90 17.66 24.44
C GLU A 727 -5.97 18.69 23.78
N PRO A 728 -6.32 19.98 23.70
CA PRO A 728 -5.58 20.97 22.88
C PRO A 728 -4.09 21.13 23.23
N SER A 729 -3.69 20.81 24.46
CA SER A 729 -2.30 20.82 24.93
C SER A 729 -1.56 19.49 24.72
N TYR A 730 -2.25 18.45 24.23
CA TYR A 730 -1.68 17.11 24.06
C TYR A 730 -1.49 16.80 22.57
N SER A 731 -0.32 16.27 22.25
CA SER A 731 0.00 15.69 20.95
C SER A 731 0.64 14.35 21.20
N LEU A 732 0.39 13.39 20.31
CA LEU A 732 1.07 12.11 20.43
C LEU A 732 2.59 12.31 20.30
N PRO A 733 3.39 11.54 21.04
CA PRO A 733 4.83 11.48 20.80
C PRO A 733 5.14 11.21 19.31
N SER A 734 6.18 11.83 18.76
CA SER A 734 6.56 11.68 17.35
C SER A 734 6.97 10.25 16.96
N ASN A 735 7.24 9.39 17.95
CA ASN A 735 7.49 7.98 17.75
C ASN A 735 6.23 7.11 17.66
N ILE A 736 5.04 7.64 17.95
CA ILE A 736 3.77 6.90 17.90
C ILE A 736 2.85 7.41 16.81
N ALA A 737 2.31 6.49 16.02
CA ALA A 737 1.21 6.74 15.08
C ALA A 737 -0.06 5.95 15.46
N VAL A 738 -1.21 6.53 15.15
CA VAL A 738 -2.51 5.85 15.20
C VAL A 738 -2.74 5.16 13.86
N LEU A 739 -2.60 3.83 13.82
CA LEU A 739 -2.82 3.05 12.59
C LEU A 739 -4.30 2.75 12.34
N THR A 740 -5.10 2.67 13.40
CA THR A 740 -6.54 2.39 13.28
C THR A 740 -7.27 3.05 14.43
N LEU A 741 -8.32 3.80 14.10
CA LEU A 741 -9.37 4.20 15.01
C LEU A 741 -10.69 3.95 14.28
N GLN A 742 -11.47 3.00 14.77
CA GLN A 742 -12.68 2.54 14.08
C GLN A 742 -13.78 2.18 15.08
N GLU A 743 -15.02 2.52 14.75
CA GLU A 743 -16.18 2.09 15.51
C GLU A 743 -16.75 0.75 14.99
N LEU A 744 -16.91 -0.20 15.90
CA LEU A 744 -17.46 -1.53 15.64
C LEU A 744 -18.97 -1.57 15.94
N LYS A 745 -19.65 -2.59 15.40
CA LYS A 745 -21.05 -2.86 15.70
C LYS A 745 -21.21 -3.09 17.22
N GLY A 746 -22.05 -2.26 17.86
CA GLY A 746 -22.29 -2.29 19.31
C GLY A 746 -21.55 -1.20 20.11
N GLY A 747 -21.06 -0.14 19.48
CA GLY A 747 -20.51 1.05 20.16
C GLY A 747 -19.09 0.92 20.69
N LYS A 748 -18.41 -0.20 20.40
CA LYS A 748 -17.01 -0.44 20.78
C LYS A 748 -16.06 0.22 19.79
N ALA A 749 -14.97 0.81 20.26
CA ALA A 749 -13.91 1.30 19.37
C ALA A 749 -12.72 0.35 19.33
N LEU A 750 -12.18 0.15 18.12
CA LEU A 750 -10.92 -0.51 17.86
C LEU A 750 -9.83 0.55 17.69
N LEU A 751 -8.83 0.53 18.57
CA LEU A 751 -7.67 1.40 18.52
C LEU A 751 -6.40 0.57 18.28
N ARG A 752 -5.57 1.00 17.32
CA ARG A 752 -4.20 0.47 17.13
C ARG A 752 -3.18 1.59 17.19
N LEU A 753 -2.20 1.43 18.07
CA LEU A 753 -1.06 2.33 18.22
C LEU A 753 0.20 1.59 17.79
N ALA A 754 1.04 2.26 17.02
CA ALA A 754 2.30 1.71 16.55
C ALA A 754 3.48 2.61 16.90
N HIS A 755 4.53 2.01 17.43
CA HIS A 755 5.84 2.62 17.50
C HIS A 755 6.53 2.55 16.15
N LEU A 756 7.01 3.68 15.64
CA LEU A 756 7.52 3.82 14.28
C LEU A 756 8.99 3.47 14.12
N TYR A 757 9.77 3.57 15.21
CA TYR A 757 11.23 3.42 15.19
C TYR A 757 11.68 2.03 15.65
N GLU A 758 12.78 1.55 15.08
CA GLU A 758 13.48 0.34 15.49
C GLU A 758 14.40 0.58 16.70
N THR A 759 14.82 -0.50 17.34
CA THR A 759 15.74 -0.40 18.48
C THR A 759 17.09 0.11 18.00
N GLY A 760 17.54 1.25 18.56
CA GLY A 760 18.82 1.87 18.20
C GLY A 760 18.83 2.66 16.88
N GLU A 761 17.68 2.87 16.23
CA GLU A 761 17.57 3.67 15.01
C GLU A 761 17.76 5.18 15.26
N ASP A 762 17.32 5.66 16.43
CA ASP A 762 17.43 7.05 16.85
C ASP A 762 17.74 7.11 18.36
N LYS A 763 18.55 8.08 18.79
CA LYS A 763 18.96 8.17 20.21
C LYS A 763 17.82 8.63 21.13
N ASP A 764 16.92 9.47 20.62
CA ASP A 764 15.89 10.14 21.40
C ASP A 764 14.52 9.47 21.23
N TYR A 765 14.22 8.94 20.04
CA TYR A 765 12.91 8.39 19.70
C TYR A 765 12.81 6.86 19.75
N SER A 766 13.93 6.13 19.70
CA SER A 766 13.96 4.66 19.87
C SER A 766 13.95 4.23 21.34
N VAL A 767 13.15 4.90 22.16
CA VAL A 767 12.99 4.64 23.59
C VAL A 767 11.55 4.27 23.90
N MET A 768 11.34 3.57 25.03
CA MET A 768 9.99 3.25 25.49
C MET A 768 9.19 4.53 25.72
N THR A 769 7.98 4.57 25.17
CA THR A 769 7.12 5.76 25.22
C THR A 769 5.74 5.41 25.76
N SER A 770 5.05 6.40 26.32
CA SER A 770 3.74 6.22 26.93
C SER A 770 2.69 7.12 26.28
N VAL A 771 1.48 6.58 26.12
CA VAL A 771 0.32 7.28 25.54
C VAL A 771 -0.81 7.29 26.56
N GLU A 772 -1.34 8.47 26.85
CA GLU A 772 -2.43 8.66 27.81
C GLU A 772 -3.78 8.60 27.08
N LEU A 773 -4.54 7.51 27.25
CA LEU A 773 -5.82 7.33 26.56
C LEU A 773 -6.89 8.34 27.02
N LYS A 774 -6.80 8.84 28.26
CA LYS A 774 -7.70 9.88 28.78
C LYS A 774 -7.56 11.20 28.02
N LYS A 775 -6.33 11.58 27.66
CA LYS A 775 -6.05 12.78 26.87
C LYS A 775 -6.37 12.61 25.39
N LEU A 776 -6.33 11.38 24.89
CA LEU A 776 -6.72 11.04 23.52
C LEU A 776 -8.23 11.13 23.30
N PHE A 777 -9.04 10.85 24.34
CA PHE A 777 -10.51 10.93 24.28
C PHE A 777 -11.08 11.77 25.44
N PRO A 778 -10.83 13.09 25.49
CA PRO A 778 -11.27 13.94 26.60
C PRO A 778 -12.80 14.02 26.71
N ASN A 779 -13.50 13.93 25.58
CA ASN A 779 -14.96 14.10 25.50
C ASN A 779 -15.76 12.80 25.73
N LYS A 780 -15.10 11.64 25.94
CA LYS A 780 -15.77 10.35 26.15
C LYS A 780 -15.18 9.64 27.36
N LYS A 781 -16.03 9.22 28.30
CA LYS A 781 -15.59 8.46 29.47
C LYS A 781 -15.33 7.00 29.09
N ILE A 782 -14.10 6.54 29.27
CA ILE A 782 -13.69 5.16 29.02
C ILE A 782 -14.14 4.29 30.19
N THR A 783 -14.86 3.20 29.91
CA THR A 783 -15.36 2.26 30.93
C THR A 783 -14.45 1.04 31.05
N LYS A 784 -14.06 0.44 29.92
CA LYS A 784 -13.21 -0.75 29.85
C LYS A 784 -12.25 -0.66 28.67
N VAL A 785 -11.01 -1.08 28.90
CA VAL A 785 -10.00 -1.28 27.85
C VAL A 785 -9.57 -2.74 27.87
N THR A 786 -9.68 -3.42 26.74
CA THR A 786 -9.28 -4.83 26.59
C THR A 786 -8.20 -4.90 25.52
N GLU A 787 -7.04 -5.46 25.87
CA GLU A 787 -5.95 -5.66 24.91
C GLU A 787 -6.16 -6.95 24.11
N MET A 788 -6.13 -6.80 22.78
CA MET A 788 -6.39 -7.86 21.82
C MET A 788 -5.13 -8.16 21.02
N ASN A 789 -5.12 -9.30 20.31
CA ASN A 789 -4.15 -9.53 19.25
C ASN A 789 -4.36 -8.58 18.06
N LEU A 790 -3.44 -8.59 17.08
CA LEU A 790 -3.46 -7.62 15.98
C LEU A 790 -4.76 -7.63 15.16
N SER A 791 -5.33 -8.80 14.87
CA SER A 791 -6.60 -8.95 14.15
C SER A 791 -7.84 -8.70 15.02
N ALA A 792 -7.64 -8.45 16.32
CA ALA A 792 -8.67 -8.22 17.31
C ALA A 792 -9.70 -9.36 17.46
N ASN A 793 -9.27 -10.61 17.25
CA ASN A 793 -10.13 -11.80 17.37
C ASN A 793 -9.90 -12.60 18.67
N GLN A 794 -8.79 -12.37 19.38
CA GLN A 794 -8.44 -13.07 20.63
C GLN A 794 -7.81 -12.08 21.62
N GLU A 795 -8.07 -12.28 22.91
CA GLU A 795 -7.42 -11.49 23.96
C GLU A 795 -5.92 -11.84 24.03
N ARG A 796 -5.08 -10.82 24.24
CA ARG A 796 -3.62 -11.01 24.28
C ARG A 796 -3.20 -12.02 25.36
N ALA A 797 -3.80 -11.94 26.54
CA ALA A 797 -3.47 -12.81 27.67
C ALA A 797 -3.78 -14.30 27.38
N GLU A 798 -4.78 -14.58 26.54
CA GLU A 798 -5.08 -15.95 26.12
C GLU A 798 -4.12 -16.44 25.03
N MET A 799 -3.75 -15.57 24.09
CA MET A 799 -2.79 -15.87 23.04
C MET A 799 -1.42 -16.22 23.61
N GLU A 800 -0.93 -15.46 24.60
CA GLU A 800 0.37 -15.72 25.24
C GLU A 800 0.40 -17.09 25.94
N LYS A 801 -0.72 -17.54 26.53
CA LYS A 801 -0.85 -18.88 27.13
C LYS A 801 -0.83 -20.01 26.10
N LYS A 802 -1.29 -19.76 24.87
CA LYS A 802 -1.37 -20.75 23.78
C LYS A 802 -0.11 -20.77 22.90
N ARG A 803 0.87 -19.90 23.17
CA ARG A 803 2.07 -19.76 22.34
C ARG A 803 2.96 -21.00 22.43
N LEU A 804 3.30 -21.56 21.27
CA LEU A 804 4.30 -22.64 21.16
C LEU A 804 5.71 -22.07 21.22
N VAL A 805 6.57 -22.65 22.05
CA VAL A 805 7.99 -22.27 22.20
C VAL A 805 8.86 -23.31 21.51
N TRP A 806 9.49 -22.92 20.40
CA TRP A 806 10.29 -23.80 19.54
C TRP A 806 11.76 -23.84 19.99
N LYS A 807 12.40 -24.99 19.84
CA LYS A 807 13.84 -25.16 20.05
C LYS A 807 14.60 -24.77 18.79
N VAL A 808 15.45 -23.76 18.87
CA VAL A 808 16.17 -23.19 17.72
C VAL A 808 17.67 -23.41 17.86
N LYS A 809 18.32 -23.93 16.81
CA LYS A 809 19.77 -24.12 16.74
C LYS A 809 20.49 -22.76 16.81
N GLY A 810 21.44 -22.64 17.75
CA GLY A 810 22.27 -21.43 17.88
C GLY A 810 21.70 -20.32 18.79
N SER A 811 20.67 -20.60 19.59
CA SER A 811 20.18 -19.65 20.59
C SER A 811 21.12 -19.61 21.81
N SER A 812 21.94 -18.55 21.93
CA SER A 812 22.34 -18.04 23.25
C SER A 812 21.12 -17.38 23.88
N GLU A 813 20.99 -17.46 25.21
CA GLU A 813 19.86 -16.99 26.03
C GLU A 813 18.98 -15.95 25.35
N GLU A 814 17.68 -16.26 25.18
CA GLU A 814 16.69 -15.39 24.54
C GLU A 814 16.89 -13.94 25.00
N ALA A 815 17.38 -13.07 24.11
CA ALA A 815 17.42 -11.65 24.39
C ALA A 815 16.00 -11.24 24.79
N MET A 816 15.80 -10.92 26.07
CA MET A 816 14.50 -10.53 26.60
C MET A 816 14.01 -9.36 25.76
N VAL A 817 13.02 -9.62 24.91
CA VAL A 817 12.43 -8.59 24.07
C VAL A 817 11.77 -7.60 25.01
N THR A 818 12.29 -6.37 25.04
CA THR A 818 11.70 -5.27 25.80
C THR A 818 10.30 -5.00 25.25
N ARG A 819 9.27 -5.11 26.09
CA ARG A 819 7.87 -4.89 25.73
C ARG A 819 7.25 -3.87 26.67
N GLY A 820 6.26 -3.12 26.19
CA GLY A 820 5.46 -2.26 27.05
C GLY A 820 4.71 -3.05 28.11
N GLY A 821 4.54 -2.46 29.30
CA GLY A 821 3.80 -3.07 30.40
C GLY A 821 2.30 -3.28 30.11
N PRO A 822 1.61 -4.09 30.94
CA PRO A 822 0.16 -4.18 30.89
C PRO A 822 -0.48 -2.81 31.13
N VAL A 823 -1.61 -2.53 30.48
CA VAL A 823 -2.32 -1.25 30.64
C VAL A 823 -2.81 -1.13 32.08
N ASP A 824 -2.39 -0.09 32.80
CA ASP A 824 -2.88 0.23 34.13
C ASP A 824 -4.36 0.68 34.04
N PRO A 825 -5.32 -0.05 34.63
CA PRO A 825 -6.75 0.26 34.53
C PRO A 825 -7.15 1.57 35.22
N GLY A 826 -6.36 2.09 36.16
CA GLY A 826 -6.61 3.37 36.83
C GLY A 826 -6.04 4.57 36.08
N LYS A 827 -4.83 4.43 35.53
CA LYS A 827 -4.14 5.51 34.79
C LYS A 827 -4.52 5.56 33.31
N LEU A 828 -4.91 4.44 32.71
CA LEU A 828 -5.21 4.28 31.28
C LEU A 828 -4.04 4.75 30.39
N VAL A 829 -2.84 4.35 30.77
CA VAL A 829 -1.59 4.65 30.05
C VAL A 829 -1.13 3.40 29.31
N VAL A 830 -0.80 3.56 28.04
CA VAL A 830 -0.28 2.51 27.18
C VAL A 830 1.19 2.75 26.92
N GLU A 831 2.05 1.82 27.33
CA GLU A 831 3.47 1.84 26.99
C GLU A 831 3.70 1.07 25.69
N LEU A 832 4.57 1.59 24.83
CA LEU A 832 5.00 0.92 23.61
C LEU A 832 6.53 0.89 23.56
N ALA A 833 7.08 -0.30 23.33
CA ALA A 833 8.50 -0.47 23.01
C ALA A 833 8.76 -0.16 21.53
N PRO A 834 10.03 0.05 21.13
CA PRO A 834 10.41 0.21 19.73
C PRO A 834 9.80 -0.88 18.83
N MET A 835 9.29 -0.44 17.68
CA MET A 835 8.46 -1.15 16.70
C MET A 835 7.06 -1.65 17.18
N GLU A 836 6.67 -1.55 18.45
CA GLU A 836 5.50 -2.25 19.02
C GLU A 836 4.18 -1.80 18.38
N ILE A 837 3.33 -2.74 17.97
CA ILE A 837 1.93 -2.47 17.62
C ILE A 837 1.04 -3.09 18.68
N ARG A 838 0.27 -2.26 19.38
CA ARG A 838 -0.73 -2.70 20.36
C ARG A 838 -2.14 -2.42 19.87
N THR A 839 -3.03 -3.38 20.10
CA THR A 839 -4.43 -3.34 19.63
C THR A 839 -5.38 -3.41 20.82
N PHE A 840 -6.36 -2.51 20.87
CA PHE A 840 -7.27 -2.36 21.99
C PHE A 840 -8.73 -2.28 21.54
N PHE A 841 -9.61 -2.90 22.31
CA PHE A 841 -11.03 -2.56 22.35
C PHE A 841 -11.31 -1.60 23.50
N ILE A 842 -11.96 -0.49 23.17
CA ILE A 842 -12.33 0.56 24.13
C ILE A 842 -13.85 0.65 24.16
N ASP A 843 -14.42 0.42 25.33
CA ASP A 843 -15.84 0.61 25.61
C ASP A 843 -16.04 2.00 26.23
N PHE A 844 -16.94 2.79 25.65
CA PHE A 844 -17.27 4.14 26.14
C PHE A 844 -18.60 4.13 26.88
N ASP A 845 -18.73 5.00 27.88
CA ASP A 845 -20.01 5.27 28.55
C ASP A 845 -20.91 6.01 27.55
N HIS A 846 -21.97 5.35 27.09
CA HIS A 846 -23.00 6.01 26.29
C HIS A 846 -23.84 6.86 27.23
N LEU A 847 -23.34 8.05 27.60
CA LEU A 847 -24.24 9.10 28.04
C LEU A 847 -25.17 9.37 26.86
N GLU A 848 -26.43 8.96 27.00
CA GLU A 848 -27.53 9.41 26.15
C GLU A 848 -27.37 10.93 25.97
N LYS A 849 -27.18 11.37 24.72
CA LYS A 849 -27.24 12.80 24.41
C LYS A 849 -28.67 13.25 24.71
N ILE A 850 -28.80 14.15 25.68
CA ILE A 850 -29.96 15.03 25.86
C ILE A 850 -30.14 15.89 24.62
#